data_AF-A0A955NZ48-F1
#
_entry.id   AF-A0A955NZ48-F1
#
_cell.length_a   1.000
_cell.length_b   1.000
_cell.length_c   1.000
_cell.angle_alpha   90.00
_cell.angle_beta   90.00
_cell.angle_gamma   90.00
#
_symmetry.space_group_name_H-M   'P 1'
#
loop_
_entity.id
_entity.type
_entity.pdbx_description
1 polymer ?
#
loop_
_entity_poly.entity_id
_entity_poly.type
_entity_poly.pdbx_seq_one_letter_code
_entity_poly.pdbx_strand_id
1 'polypeptide(L)'
;KVLDMVRNADLSDPDKYREFTRLLDVVNFADYILLNVFAGTEDWPNNNWTVARLREPGSKFRFYVWDAEISFAQNNPSYHNSFDLQLEELDVPIAEIYRGVKLNPDFQSLMAARFRKHFYESGALRDDAVMKLFLDLRDIVRNALPNMLTRLPALWIPGRRENVEKHLMDKGFLNYTDLPKAGGATPQGLPETEIDLPESGPNLIPDNLIDPKDLLEFLDQKAKSQWSFGFARKSWANDRWERCDYSVNLGDLSLVSADFNQDGSIDLGCVNNGYGTISIFLNSGNGVFNPPVQSEGLLGAEILAATDMDQDHYPDLVLANRIMYKQFLTTFHNNGDGTFTQTSSIPINRTEETQINFPASIQLKDMDGDGDADAVIQHQSSIKDPEGRPHTNLVSVYENQGGGHLALAQNIFGGTAEQVSHQCLVVEDLDGDLDRDIVVSDGDVTLMVIENLGGLNFMEPRRVPAPGLQRYFSIAPLDLEGDGDIDVIGSSKANSTINIFINDGDGNLAADPAFRVNANLPETLLVDDFNSDSFPDFLTIDFSPLFLRPKGGFNLFTNDGAGKFSTTEPFYTASHDPLPRFLVSGDFDGDSDIDFAALDRYNGLLSVYLNRLVPQPPSADFNSDQKIDFLDLLEISKEWGSEVSGP
;
A
#
# COMPACT_ATOMS: atom_id res chain seq x y z
N LYS A 1 -16.89 31.05 -13.93
CA LYS A 1 -15.65 31.07 -14.75
C LYS A 1 -15.74 30.12 -15.94
N VAL A 2 -15.79 28.79 -15.75
CA VAL A 2 -15.96 27.84 -16.87
C VAL A 2 -17.25 28.14 -17.65
N LEU A 3 -18.41 28.20 -16.97
CA LEU A 3 -19.68 28.55 -17.60
C LEU A 3 -19.70 29.96 -18.20
N ASP A 4 -19.08 30.93 -17.52
CA ASP A 4 -18.98 32.30 -18.07
C ASP A 4 -18.22 32.30 -19.39
N MET A 5 -17.18 31.48 -19.52
CA MET A 5 -16.41 31.36 -20.75
C MET A 5 -17.23 30.69 -21.85
N VAL A 6 -17.93 29.60 -21.55
CA VAL A 6 -18.83 28.91 -22.49
C VAL A 6 -19.93 29.83 -23.01
N ARG A 7 -20.48 30.70 -22.15
CA ARG A 7 -21.60 31.59 -22.49
C ARG A 7 -21.17 32.84 -23.27
N ASN A 8 -19.90 33.25 -23.18
CA ASN A 8 -19.43 34.53 -23.71
C ASN A 8 -18.31 34.42 -24.75
N ALA A 9 -17.78 33.22 -25.01
CA ALA A 9 -16.75 32.98 -26.02
C ALA A 9 -17.20 31.88 -26.99
N ASP A 10 -16.85 32.04 -28.26
CA ASP A 10 -16.99 30.98 -29.26
C ASP A 10 -15.84 29.99 -29.10
N LEU A 11 -16.13 28.82 -28.52
CA LEU A 11 -15.12 27.79 -28.27
C LEU A 11 -14.80 26.95 -29.52
N SER A 12 -15.44 27.21 -30.67
CA SER A 12 -14.96 26.67 -31.95
C SER A 12 -13.68 27.36 -32.43
N ASP A 13 -13.37 28.55 -31.90
CA ASP A 13 -12.10 29.24 -32.09
C ASP A 13 -10.98 28.55 -31.27
N PRO A 14 -9.87 28.13 -31.90
CA PRO A 14 -8.76 27.45 -31.23
C PRO A 14 -8.12 28.24 -30.07
N ASP A 15 -8.00 29.56 -30.18
CA ASP A 15 -7.39 30.38 -29.13
C ASP A 15 -8.30 30.49 -27.90
N LYS A 16 -9.61 30.61 -28.13
CA LYS A 16 -10.60 30.59 -27.05
C LYS A 16 -10.72 29.20 -26.44
N TYR A 17 -10.62 28.16 -27.23
CA TYR A 17 -10.56 26.80 -26.71
C TYR A 17 -9.31 26.57 -25.83
N ARG A 18 -8.14 27.06 -26.25
CA ARG A 18 -6.88 26.97 -25.48
C ARG A 18 -6.95 27.74 -24.15
N GLU A 19 -7.59 28.91 -24.12
CA GLU A 19 -7.89 29.61 -22.88
C GLU A 19 -8.82 28.77 -21.96
N PHE A 20 -9.80 28.07 -22.55
CA PHE A 20 -10.77 27.26 -21.83
C PHE A 20 -10.13 26.01 -21.20
N THR A 21 -9.18 25.36 -21.88
CA THR A 21 -8.46 24.18 -21.36
C THR A 21 -7.51 24.51 -20.18
N ARG A 22 -7.26 25.79 -19.90
CA ARG A 22 -6.57 26.24 -18.67
C ARG A 22 -7.49 26.25 -17.46
N LEU A 23 -8.81 26.28 -17.67
CA LEU A 23 -9.82 26.29 -16.60
C LEU A 23 -10.36 24.88 -16.32
N LEU A 24 -10.52 24.06 -17.35
CA LEU A 24 -11.12 22.73 -17.26
C LEU A 24 -10.16 21.66 -17.80
N ASP A 25 -10.05 20.54 -17.10
CA ASP A 25 -9.39 19.33 -17.59
C ASP A 25 -10.30 18.67 -18.64
N VAL A 26 -10.08 19.03 -19.92
CA VAL A 26 -10.92 18.56 -21.03
C VAL A 26 -10.77 17.07 -21.33
N VAL A 27 -9.65 16.45 -20.94
CA VAL A 27 -9.44 15.00 -21.05
C VAL A 27 -10.32 14.28 -20.03
N ASN A 28 -10.27 14.71 -18.76
CA ASN A 28 -11.18 14.21 -17.73
C ASN A 28 -12.65 14.46 -18.08
N PHE A 29 -12.98 15.62 -18.66
CA PHE A 29 -14.35 15.92 -19.08
C PHE A 29 -14.82 14.97 -20.19
N ALA A 30 -13.99 14.70 -21.21
CA ALA A 30 -14.33 13.74 -22.26
C ALA A 30 -14.55 12.32 -21.70
N ASP A 31 -13.67 11.86 -20.80
CA ASP A 31 -13.81 10.58 -20.12
C ASP A 31 -15.10 10.51 -19.28
N TYR A 32 -15.41 11.58 -18.55
CA TYR A 32 -16.61 11.71 -17.76
C TYR A 32 -17.88 11.63 -18.61
N ILE A 33 -17.91 12.29 -19.77
CA ILE A 33 -19.03 12.19 -20.72
C ILE A 33 -19.15 10.75 -21.22
N LEU A 34 -18.07 10.13 -21.70
CA LEU A 34 -18.09 8.77 -22.24
C LEU A 34 -18.57 7.74 -21.22
N LEU A 35 -18.19 7.88 -19.95
CA LEU A 35 -18.58 6.97 -18.89
C LEU A 35 -20.09 7.09 -18.55
N ASN A 36 -20.61 8.31 -18.39
CA ASN A 36 -22.05 8.53 -18.14
C ASN A 36 -22.90 8.12 -19.34
N VAL A 37 -22.41 8.41 -20.57
CA VAL A 37 -23.06 7.94 -21.79
C VAL A 37 -23.05 6.42 -21.81
N PHE A 38 -21.92 5.75 -21.59
CA PHE A 38 -21.87 4.28 -21.58
C PHE A 38 -22.86 3.68 -20.58
N ALA A 39 -22.86 4.20 -19.35
CA ALA A 39 -23.75 3.78 -18.28
C ALA A 39 -25.22 4.15 -18.57
N GLY A 40 -25.51 5.16 -19.39
CA GLY A 40 -26.86 5.62 -19.66
C GLY A 40 -27.56 6.10 -18.38
N THR A 41 -26.86 6.88 -17.56
CA THR A 41 -27.35 7.42 -16.28
C THR A 41 -28.52 8.38 -16.54
N GLU A 42 -29.73 8.02 -16.10
CA GLU A 42 -30.97 8.65 -16.58
C GLU A 42 -31.21 10.08 -16.05
N ASP A 43 -30.84 10.37 -14.80
CA ASP A 43 -31.06 11.67 -14.15
C ASP A 43 -29.86 12.63 -14.22
N TRP A 44 -28.77 12.16 -14.80
CA TRP A 44 -27.65 12.97 -15.28
C TRP A 44 -28.01 13.66 -16.61
N PRO A 45 -27.48 14.85 -16.94
CA PRO A 45 -26.64 15.75 -16.16
C PRO A 45 -27.40 16.74 -15.26
N ASN A 46 -28.72 16.60 -15.13
CA ASN A 46 -29.52 17.53 -14.34
C ASN A 46 -29.24 17.40 -12.83
N ASN A 47 -29.04 16.16 -12.37
CA ASN A 47 -28.59 15.83 -11.02
C ASN A 47 -27.33 14.94 -11.09
N ASN A 48 -26.80 14.55 -9.94
CA ASN A 48 -25.82 13.45 -9.82
C ASN A 48 -24.51 13.69 -10.56
N TRP A 49 -23.92 14.84 -10.25
CA TRP A 49 -22.56 15.19 -10.67
C TRP A 49 -21.86 16.01 -9.61
N THR A 50 -20.54 15.87 -9.56
CA THR A 50 -19.70 16.73 -8.73
C THR A 50 -18.49 17.21 -9.51
N VAL A 51 -18.02 18.39 -9.16
CA VAL A 51 -16.84 19.02 -9.76
C VAL A 51 -15.95 19.55 -8.66
N ALA A 52 -14.65 19.29 -8.76
CA ALA A 52 -13.68 19.79 -7.80
C ALA A 52 -12.44 20.34 -8.52
N ARG A 53 -11.69 21.17 -7.79
CA ARG A 53 -10.34 21.59 -8.16
C ARG A 53 -9.52 21.79 -6.90
N LEU A 54 -8.20 21.61 -7.02
CA LEU A 54 -7.28 22.01 -5.97
C LEU A 54 -7.31 23.54 -5.79
N ARG A 55 -7.05 24.00 -4.57
CA ARG A 55 -7.03 25.42 -4.22
C ARG A 55 -5.68 26.06 -4.49
N GLU A 56 -5.04 25.66 -5.58
CA GLU A 56 -3.73 26.15 -6.01
C GLU A 56 -3.86 26.97 -7.30
N PRO A 57 -2.92 27.91 -7.56
CA PRO A 57 -2.85 28.60 -8.83
C PRO A 57 -2.66 27.61 -10.00
N GLY A 58 -3.39 27.80 -11.09
CA GLY A 58 -3.28 26.96 -12.29
C GLY A 58 -4.02 25.62 -12.26
N SER A 59 -4.58 25.20 -11.11
CA SER A 59 -5.34 23.95 -11.04
C SER A 59 -6.65 24.02 -11.84
N LYS A 60 -6.92 22.96 -12.60
CA LYS A 60 -8.10 22.81 -13.46
C LYS A 60 -9.28 22.19 -12.69
N PHE A 61 -10.51 22.51 -13.11
CA PHE A 61 -11.70 21.79 -12.67
C PHE A 61 -11.73 20.38 -13.28
N ARG A 62 -12.15 19.40 -12.47
CA ARG A 62 -12.32 18.00 -12.85
C ARG A 62 -13.70 17.52 -12.40
N PHE A 63 -14.35 16.76 -13.28
CA PHE A 63 -15.65 16.13 -13.04
C PHE A 63 -15.47 14.72 -12.52
N TYR A 64 -16.35 14.35 -11.60
CA TYR A 64 -16.43 13.02 -11.03
C TYR A 64 -17.87 12.51 -11.15
N VAL A 65 -18.01 11.23 -11.46
CA VAL A 65 -19.30 10.55 -11.38
C VAL A 65 -19.72 10.52 -9.92
N TRP A 66 -20.94 10.98 -9.66
CA TRP A 66 -21.50 11.05 -8.31
C TRP A 66 -22.91 10.50 -8.38
N ASP A 67 -23.28 9.64 -7.43
CA ASP A 67 -24.65 9.16 -7.27
C ASP A 67 -25.28 8.55 -8.54
N ALA A 68 -24.53 7.65 -9.18
CA ALA A 68 -24.92 7.02 -10.44
C ALA A 68 -25.96 5.89 -10.26
N GLU A 69 -26.88 6.03 -9.31
CA GLU A 69 -27.81 4.99 -8.86
C GLU A 69 -28.88 4.61 -9.90
N ILE A 70 -29.15 5.48 -10.88
CA ILE A 70 -30.04 5.23 -12.03
C ILE A 70 -29.21 4.96 -13.31
N SER A 71 -28.13 4.21 -13.17
CA SER A 71 -27.30 3.75 -14.28
C SER A 71 -27.79 2.44 -14.87
N PHE A 72 -27.34 2.14 -16.09
CA PHE A 72 -27.76 1.03 -16.93
C PHE A 72 -29.26 1.02 -17.23
N ALA A 73 -29.83 2.23 -17.12
CA ALA A 73 -31.21 2.59 -17.34
C ALA A 73 -32.21 1.51 -16.89
N GLN A 74 -32.72 1.63 -15.67
CA GLN A 74 -33.63 0.65 -15.06
C GLN A 74 -34.78 0.23 -15.99
N ASN A 75 -35.15 1.06 -16.98
CA ASN A 75 -36.13 0.75 -18.03
C ASN A 75 -35.68 1.01 -19.48
N ASN A 76 -34.46 1.51 -19.77
CA ASN A 76 -34.04 1.75 -21.16
C ASN A 76 -33.16 0.62 -21.76
N PRO A 77 -33.31 0.34 -23.06
CA PRO A 77 -32.49 -0.63 -23.79
C PRO A 77 -31.08 -0.09 -24.07
N SER A 78 -30.16 -0.97 -24.49
CA SER A 78 -28.75 -0.65 -24.76
C SER A 78 -28.51 0.43 -25.83
N TYR A 79 -29.56 0.88 -26.52
CA TYR A 79 -29.55 2.00 -27.47
C TYR A 79 -29.91 3.36 -26.84
N HIS A 80 -30.00 3.47 -25.51
CA HIS A 80 -30.23 4.77 -24.86
C HIS A 80 -29.17 5.80 -25.29
N ASN A 81 -29.62 6.94 -25.83
CA ASN A 81 -28.76 7.97 -26.40
C ASN A 81 -28.72 9.23 -25.53
N SER A 82 -27.81 9.25 -24.56
CA SER A 82 -27.57 10.39 -23.68
C SER A 82 -27.08 11.65 -24.40
N PHE A 83 -26.47 11.52 -25.59
CA PHE A 83 -26.11 12.71 -26.36
C PHE A 83 -27.36 13.48 -26.78
N ASP A 84 -28.33 12.80 -27.41
CA ASP A 84 -29.58 13.44 -27.84
C ASP A 84 -30.47 13.78 -26.67
N LEU A 85 -30.77 12.81 -25.81
CA LEU A 85 -31.84 12.95 -24.81
C LEU A 85 -31.47 13.87 -23.65
N GLN A 86 -30.17 14.10 -23.42
CA GLN A 86 -29.69 14.81 -22.24
C GLN A 86 -28.75 15.96 -22.61
N LEU A 87 -27.63 15.67 -23.30
CA LEU A 87 -26.61 16.69 -23.57
C LEU A 87 -27.03 17.74 -24.62
N GLU A 88 -27.94 17.42 -25.53
CA GLU A 88 -28.47 18.38 -26.51
C GLU A 88 -29.70 19.12 -26.00
N GLU A 89 -30.58 18.44 -25.27
CA GLU A 89 -31.91 18.96 -24.90
C GLU A 89 -31.93 19.72 -23.58
N LEU A 90 -31.12 19.34 -22.59
CA LEU A 90 -31.23 19.91 -21.25
C LEU A 90 -30.44 21.23 -21.11
N ASP A 91 -31.05 22.21 -20.46
CA ASP A 91 -30.43 23.50 -20.12
C ASP A 91 -29.77 23.44 -18.74
N VAL A 92 -28.66 22.69 -18.66
CA VAL A 92 -27.91 22.47 -17.41
C VAL A 92 -26.41 22.63 -17.65
N PRO A 93 -25.62 22.98 -16.61
CA PRO A 93 -24.20 23.34 -16.76
C PRO A 93 -23.32 22.40 -17.59
N ILE A 94 -23.43 21.08 -17.39
CA ILE A 94 -22.62 20.10 -18.12
C ILE A 94 -23.01 20.05 -19.60
N ALA A 95 -24.31 20.08 -19.88
CA ALA A 95 -24.84 20.07 -21.24
C ALA A 95 -24.47 21.37 -21.98
N GLU A 96 -24.50 22.51 -21.29
CA GLU A 96 -23.97 23.78 -21.80
C GLU A 96 -22.48 23.68 -22.15
N ILE A 97 -21.66 23.14 -21.25
CA ILE A 97 -20.22 22.98 -21.50
C ILE A 97 -19.98 22.08 -22.71
N TYR A 98 -20.64 20.92 -22.77
CA TYR A 98 -20.55 20.00 -23.90
C TYR A 98 -20.93 20.69 -25.22
N ARG A 99 -22.07 21.39 -25.27
CA ARG A 99 -22.51 22.11 -26.48
C ARG A 99 -21.54 23.21 -26.89
N GLY A 100 -20.87 23.85 -25.92
CA GLY A 100 -19.81 24.81 -26.17
C GLY A 100 -18.60 24.21 -26.86
N VAL A 101 -18.14 23.03 -26.40
CA VAL A 101 -16.89 22.43 -26.92
C VAL A 101 -17.07 21.45 -28.09
N LYS A 102 -18.28 20.92 -28.33
CA LYS A 102 -18.51 19.85 -29.32
C LYS A 102 -18.19 20.22 -30.78
N LEU A 103 -18.17 21.51 -31.11
CA LEU A 103 -17.85 22.00 -32.45
C LEU A 103 -16.35 22.29 -32.64
N ASN A 104 -15.56 22.22 -31.57
CA ASN A 104 -14.13 22.45 -31.64
C ASN A 104 -13.41 21.20 -32.22
N PRO A 105 -12.59 21.34 -33.28
CA PRO A 105 -11.88 20.22 -33.90
C PRO A 105 -10.98 19.44 -32.92
N ASP A 106 -10.32 20.12 -31.99
CA ASP A 106 -9.43 19.48 -31.02
C ASP A 106 -10.20 18.64 -30.02
N PHE A 107 -11.36 19.15 -29.56
CA PHE A 107 -12.25 18.38 -28.71
C PHE A 107 -12.87 17.20 -29.46
N GLN A 108 -13.14 17.34 -30.76
CA GLN A 108 -13.67 16.25 -31.57
C GLN A 108 -12.68 15.09 -31.69
N SER A 109 -11.43 15.42 -32.04
CA SER A 109 -10.32 14.48 -32.10
C SER A 109 -10.02 13.85 -30.73
N LEU A 110 -10.07 14.65 -29.65
CA LEU A 110 -9.94 14.14 -28.29
C LEU A 110 -11.04 13.12 -27.96
N MET A 111 -12.30 13.43 -28.22
CA MET A 111 -13.42 12.53 -27.96
C MET A 111 -13.27 11.21 -28.73
N ALA A 112 -12.84 11.27 -29.99
CA ALA A 112 -12.53 10.09 -30.81
C ALA A 112 -11.41 9.23 -30.20
N ALA A 113 -10.30 9.86 -29.80
CA ALA A 113 -9.17 9.19 -29.20
C ALA A 113 -9.54 8.54 -27.85
N ARG A 114 -10.29 9.26 -26.99
CA ARG A 114 -10.77 8.74 -25.71
C ARG A 114 -11.74 7.58 -25.90
N PHE A 115 -12.63 7.65 -26.89
CA PHE A 115 -13.52 6.54 -27.23
C PHE A 115 -12.73 5.30 -27.64
N ARG A 116 -11.76 5.43 -28.55
CA ARG A 116 -10.90 4.30 -28.97
C ARG A 116 -10.16 3.68 -27.78
N LYS A 117 -9.52 4.51 -26.95
CA LYS A 117 -8.81 4.08 -25.75
C LYS A 117 -9.70 3.24 -24.83
N HIS A 118 -10.90 3.71 -24.51
CA HIS A 118 -11.74 3.08 -23.50
C HIS A 118 -12.55 1.89 -24.02
N PHE A 119 -12.92 1.87 -25.31
CA PHE A 119 -13.84 0.88 -25.87
C PHE A 119 -13.18 -0.19 -26.75
N TYR A 120 -11.91 -0.05 -27.11
CA TYR A 120 -11.21 -0.97 -28.02
C TYR A 120 -9.86 -1.49 -27.52
N GLU A 121 -8.98 -0.62 -27.01
CA GLU A 121 -7.60 -0.97 -26.66
C GLU A 121 -7.52 -1.78 -25.35
N SER A 122 -6.69 -1.44 -24.38
CA SER A 122 -6.74 -2.01 -23.03
C SER A 122 -7.83 -1.37 -22.14
N GLY A 123 -8.80 -0.70 -22.76
CA GLY A 123 -9.81 0.11 -22.08
C GLY A 123 -10.84 -0.65 -21.26
N ALA A 124 -11.28 -0.03 -20.16
CA ALA A 124 -12.21 -0.62 -19.19
C ALA A 124 -13.66 -0.74 -19.69
N LEU A 125 -14.04 -0.07 -20.79
CA LEU A 125 -15.41 -0.07 -21.35
C LEU A 125 -15.57 -1.03 -22.53
N ARG A 126 -14.61 -1.91 -22.76
CA ARG A 126 -14.75 -3.02 -23.69
C ARG A 126 -15.82 -4.00 -23.21
N ASP A 127 -16.54 -4.58 -24.17
CA ASP A 127 -17.64 -5.51 -23.87
C ASP A 127 -17.16 -6.70 -23.02
N ASP A 128 -15.97 -7.26 -23.32
CA ASP A 128 -15.40 -8.38 -22.58
C ASP A 128 -14.86 -8.00 -21.20
N ALA A 129 -14.24 -6.82 -21.06
CA ALA A 129 -13.76 -6.31 -19.78
C ALA A 129 -14.92 -6.04 -18.81
N VAL A 130 -15.98 -5.37 -19.28
CA VAL A 130 -17.19 -5.09 -18.48
C VAL A 130 -17.94 -6.38 -18.15
N MET A 131 -18.02 -7.32 -19.10
CA MET A 131 -18.61 -8.65 -18.88
C MET A 131 -17.87 -9.41 -17.78
N LYS A 132 -16.54 -9.47 -17.86
CA LYS A 132 -15.71 -10.15 -16.85
C LYS A 132 -15.91 -9.52 -15.48
N LEU A 133 -15.81 -8.19 -15.37
CA LEU A 133 -16.01 -7.48 -14.10
C LEU A 133 -17.38 -7.78 -13.48
N PHE A 134 -18.45 -7.79 -14.28
CA PHE A 134 -19.79 -8.13 -13.79
C PHE A 134 -19.88 -9.56 -13.29
N LEU A 135 -19.32 -10.53 -14.03
CA LEU A 135 -19.36 -11.94 -13.65
C LEU A 135 -18.55 -12.20 -12.37
N ASP A 136 -17.37 -11.59 -12.25
CA ASP A 136 -16.52 -11.69 -11.06
C ASP A 136 -17.25 -11.13 -9.83
N LEU A 137 -17.83 -9.92 -9.93
CA LEU A 137 -18.60 -9.30 -8.84
C LEU A 137 -19.83 -10.14 -8.46
N ARG A 138 -20.55 -10.66 -9.45
CA ARG A 138 -21.70 -11.54 -9.22
C ARG A 138 -21.28 -12.78 -8.45
N ASP A 139 -20.14 -13.37 -8.79
CA ASP A 139 -19.68 -14.61 -8.16
C ASP A 139 -19.27 -14.38 -6.70
N ILE A 140 -18.69 -13.22 -6.39
CA ILE A 140 -18.40 -12.77 -5.01
C ILE A 140 -19.69 -12.70 -4.17
N VAL A 141 -20.76 -12.08 -4.69
CA VAL A 141 -21.97 -11.81 -3.89
C VAL A 141 -23.09 -12.84 -4.06
N ARG A 142 -22.92 -13.85 -4.91
CA ARG A 142 -23.98 -14.81 -5.28
C ARG A 142 -24.62 -15.50 -4.08
N ASN A 143 -23.85 -15.77 -3.04
CA ASN A 143 -24.35 -16.41 -1.82
C ASN A 143 -25.29 -15.49 -1.02
N ALA A 144 -25.08 -14.18 -1.07
CA ALA A 144 -25.94 -13.18 -0.42
C ALA A 144 -27.09 -12.72 -1.33
N LEU A 145 -26.86 -12.64 -2.65
CA LEU A 145 -27.80 -12.17 -3.66
C LEU A 145 -27.95 -13.21 -4.79
N PRO A 146 -28.61 -14.36 -4.51
CA PRO A 146 -28.68 -15.48 -5.47
C PRO A 146 -29.49 -15.17 -6.73
N ASN A 147 -30.32 -14.13 -6.70
CA ASN A 147 -31.20 -13.71 -7.79
C ASN A 147 -30.76 -12.38 -8.42
N MET A 148 -29.46 -12.10 -8.47
CA MET A 148 -28.95 -10.89 -9.13
C MET A 148 -29.39 -10.86 -10.61
N LEU A 149 -29.93 -9.71 -11.04
CA LEU A 149 -30.45 -9.52 -12.38
C LEU A 149 -29.35 -9.74 -13.44
N THR A 150 -29.55 -10.70 -14.33
CA THR A 150 -28.64 -11.00 -15.48
C THR A 150 -28.90 -10.10 -16.68
N ARG A 151 -29.65 -9.01 -16.52
CA ARG A 151 -29.99 -8.08 -17.60
C ARG A 151 -28.74 -7.40 -18.18
N LEU A 152 -27.77 -7.03 -17.37
CA LEU A 152 -26.55 -6.38 -17.87
C LEU A 152 -25.80 -7.26 -18.87
N PRO A 153 -25.42 -8.52 -18.54
CA PRO A 153 -24.75 -9.39 -19.50
C PRO A 153 -25.65 -9.85 -20.65
N ALA A 154 -26.97 -9.90 -20.47
CA ALA A 154 -27.88 -10.37 -21.52
C ALA A 154 -28.33 -9.29 -22.51
N LEU A 155 -28.50 -8.05 -22.05
CA LEU A 155 -29.21 -7.00 -22.79
C LEU A 155 -28.50 -5.66 -22.83
N TRP A 156 -27.66 -5.34 -21.84
CA TRP A 156 -26.94 -4.06 -21.85
C TRP A 156 -25.61 -4.17 -22.57
N ILE A 157 -24.69 -5.00 -22.05
CA ILE A 157 -23.32 -5.12 -22.55
C ILE A 157 -23.31 -5.51 -24.04
N PRO A 158 -24.07 -6.54 -24.49
CA PRO A 158 -24.16 -6.85 -25.91
C PRO A 158 -24.73 -5.67 -26.71
N GLY A 159 -23.90 -5.11 -27.59
CA GLY A 159 -24.26 -4.01 -28.48
C GLY A 159 -24.20 -2.61 -27.86
N ARG A 160 -23.84 -2.44 -26.58
CA ARG A 160 -23.72 -1.07 -26.02
C ARG A 160 -22.63 -0.27 -26.71
N ARG A 161 -21.44 -0.85 -26.86
CA ARG A 161 -20.31 -0.23 -27.55
C ARG A 161 -20.68 0.25 -28.95
N GLU A 162 -21.32 -0.62 -29.75
CA GLU A 162 -21.78 -0.29 -31.11
C GLU A 162 -22.82 0.84 -31.14
N ASN A 163 -23.73 0.87 -30.17
CA ASN A 163 -24.70 1.96 -30.06
C ASN A 163 -24.02 3.29 -29.68
N VAL A 164 -23.09 3.28 -28.72
CA VAL A 164 -22.33 4.48 -28.33
C VAL A 164 -21.49 4.99 -29.50
N GLU A 165 -20.87 4.08 -30.26
CA GLU A 165 -20.14 4.39 -31.48
C GLU A 165 -21.02 5.10 -32.50
N LYS A 166 -22.22 4.56 -32.77
CA LYS A 166 -23.19 5.19 -33.67
C LYS A 166 -23.60 6.57 -33.19
N HIS A 167 -23.86 6.74 -31.89
CA HIS A 167 -24.22 8.05 -31.34
C HIS A 167 -23.09 9.07 -31.52
N LEU A 168 -21.83 8.66 -31.35
CA LEU A 168 -20.67 9.53 -31.58
C LEU A 168 -20.50 9.89 -33.06
N MET A 169 -20.70 8.94 -33.98
CA MET A 169 -20.72 9.20 -35.43
C MET A 169 -21.79 10.21 -35.80
N ASP A 170 -23.02 10.03 -35.27
CA ASP A 170 -24.16 10.94 -35.53
C ASP A 170 -23.88 12.36 -35.01
N LYS A 171 -23.00 12.52 -34.02
CA LYS A 171 -22.53 13.81 -33.49
C LYS A 171 -21.28 14.35 -34.18
N GLY A 172 -20.75 13.66 -35.18
CA GLY A 172 -19.59 14.09 -35.94
C GLY A 172 -18.26 13.90 -35.20
N PHE A 173 -18.23 13.09 -34.13
CA PHE A 173 -17.00 12.80 -33.40
C PHE A 173 -16.15 11.69 -34.04
N LEU A 174 -16.74 10.85 -34.90
CA LEU A 174 -16.06 9.69 -35.48
C LEU A 174 -16.29 9.66 -37.00
N ASN A 175 -15.20 9.58 -37.77
CA ASN A 175 -15.28 9.19 -39.18
C ASN A 175 -15.09 7.67 -39.30
N TYR A 176 -15.72 7.07 -40.33
CA TYR A 176 -15.67 5.62 -40.58
C TYR A 176 -14.23 5.09 -40.83
N THR A 177 -13.28 5.97 -41.16
CA THR A 177 -11.86 5.67 -41.35
C THR A 177 -11.07 5.54 -40.05
N ASP A 178 -11.60 6.07 -38.94
CA ASP A 178 -10.90 6.21 -37.67
C ASP A 178 -11.20 5.02 -36.72
N LEU A 179 -11.87 3.99 -37.24
CA LEU A 179 -12.38 2.85 -36.47
C LEU A 179 -11.70 1.52 -36.88
N PRO A 180 -11.38 0.64 -35.92
CA PRO A 180 -10.91 -0.70 -36.23
C PRO A 180 -12.00 -1.47 -37.00
N LYS A 181 -11.66 -2.09 -38.13
CA LYS A 181 -12.63 -2.90 -38.90
C LYS A 181 -13.05 -4.11 -38.08
N ALA A 182 -14.35 -4.38 -37.99
CA ALA A 182 -14.90 -5.52 -37.25
C ALA A 182 -14.26 -6.85 -37.69
N GLY A 183 -13.48 -7.45 -36.80
CA GLY A 183 -12.82 -8.74 -36.98
C GLY A 183 -11.44 -8.73 -37.66
N GLY A 184 -10.80 -7.58 -37.87
CA GLY A 184 -9.43 -7.49 -38.42
C GLY A 184 -8.49 -6.66 -37.57
N ALA A 185 -7.19 -6.98 -37.60
CA ALA A 185 -6.14 -6.16 -37.01
C ALA A 185 -6.24 -4.70 -37.49
N THR A 186 -5.94 -3.77 -36.58
CA THR A 186 -5.87 -2.33 -36.80
C THR A 186 -5.07 -2.02 -38.08
N PRO A 187 -5.59 -1.21 -39.02
CA PRO A 187 -4.79 -0.74 -40.14
C PRO A 187 -3.60 0.09 -39.61
N GLN A 188 -2.39 -0.28 -40.01
CA GLN A 188 -1.19 0.53 -39.81
C GLN A 188 -1.36 1.89 -40.50
N GLY A 189 -1.09 2.95 -39.74
CA GLY A 189 -0.69 4.26 -40.25
C GLY A 189 -1.81 5.12 -40.83
N LEU A 190 -2.36 6.01 -39.99
CA LEU A 190 -2.69 7.38 -40.37
C LEU A 190 -2.29 8.30 -39.19
N PRO A 191 -1.82 9.52 -39.48
CA PRO A 191 -0.87 10.24 -38.66
C PRO A 191 -1.53 10.73 -37.36
N GLU A 192 -0.75 10.73 -36.29
CA GLU A 192 -0.99 11.63 -35.17
C GLU A 192 -1.08 13.04 -35.76
N THR A 193 -2.29 13.54 -35.97
CA THR A 193 -2.46 14.98 -36.13
C THR A 193 -2.10 15.56 -34.77
N GLU A 194 -0.85 15.99 -34.65
CA GLU A 194 -0.39 17.00 -33.71
C GLU A 194 -1.43 18.13 -33.73
N ILE A 195 -2.30 18.13 -32.72
CA ILE A 195 -2.98 19.34 -32.32
C ILE A 195 -1.91 20.16 -31.62
N ASP A 196 -1.53 21.25 -32.26
CA ASP A 196 -0.52 22.22 -31.80
C ASP A 196 -1.01 22.92 -30.51
N LEU A 197 -0.88 22.21 -29.39
CA LEU A 197 -0.92 22.77 -28.04
C LEU A 197 0.50 23.26 -27.72
N PRO A 198 0.66 24.46 -27.13
CA PRO A 198 1.98 25.06 -26.95
C PRO A 198 2.92 24.14 -26.16
N GLU A 199 3.98 23.71 -26.87
CA GLU A 199 5.19 22.95 -26.49
C GLU A 199 5.17 22.20 -25.16
N SER A 200 4.93 20.88 -25.25
CA SER A 200 5.74 19.90 -24.53
C SER A 200 7.06 19.70 -25.29
N GLY A 201 8.19 19.57 -24.58
CA GLY A 201 9.56 19.53 -25.11
C GLY A 201 9.88 18.39 -26.12
N PRO A 202 11.14 18.32 -26.58
CA PRO A 202 11.50 17.73 -27.88
C PRO A 202 11.33 16.21 -27.97
N ASN A 203 10.72 15.77 -29.07
CA ASN A 203 10.67 14.39 -29.54
C ASN A 203 12.08 13.90 -29.95
N LEU A 204 12.54 12.81 -29.34
CA LEU A 204 13.75 12.08 -29.71
C LEU A 204 13.39 10.64 -30.10
N ILE A 205 12.98 10.39 -31.35
CA ILE A 205 13.21 9.09 -32.02
C ILE A 205 13.42 9.37 -33.52
N PRO A 206 14.56 8.97 -34.13
CA PRO A 206 14.78 9.13 -35.56
C PRO A 206 14.01 8.08 -36.37
N ASP A 207 13.41 8.54 -37.47
CA ASP A 207 12.88 7.71 -38.54
C ASP A 207 14.01 6.89 -39.17
N ASN A 208 14.15 5.60 -38.85
CA ASN A 208 14.59 4.54 -39.77
C ASN A 208 14.51 3.13 -39.11
N LEU A 209 13.49 2.37 -39.53
CA LEU A 209 13.39 0.90 -39.62
C LEU A 209 14.19 0.04 -38.61
N ILE A 210 13.51 -0.44 -37.57
CA ILE A 210 13.88 -1.62 -36.79
C ILE A 210 12.83 -2.72 -37.03
N ASP A 211 13.29 -3.96 -37.19
CA ASP A 211 12.47 -5.16 -37.44
C ASP A 211 11.40 -5.33 -36.34
N PRO A 212 10.12 -5.61 -36.68
CA PRO A 212 9.04 -5.78 -35.71
C PRO A 212 9.32 -6.79 -34.60
N LYS A 213 10.23 -7.73 -34.82
CA LYS A 213 10.61 -8.73 -33.81
C LYS A 213 11.54 -8.15 -32.73
N ASP A 214 12.47 -7.30 -33.13
CA ASP A 214 13.37 -6.57 -32.22
C ASP A 214 12.60 -5.47 -31.47
N LEU A 215 11.60 -4.85 -32.13
CA LEU A 215 10.68 -3.93 -31.48
C LEU A 215 9.80 -4.64 -30.44
N LEU A 216 9.37 -5.89 -30.67
CA LEU A 216 8.63 -6.66 -29.67
C LEU A 216 9.52 -7.12 -28.51
N GLU A 217 10.78 -7.50 -28.73
CA GLU A 217 11.72 -7.83 -27.65
C GLU A 217 12.14 -6.58 -26.85
N PHE A 218 12.31 -5.44 -27.52
CA PHE A 218 12.57 -4.14 -26.88
C PHE A 218 11.35 -3.63 -26.11
N LEU A 219 10.14 -3.76 -26.67
CA LEU A 219 8.90 -3.41 -26.00
C LEU A 219 8.56 -4.37 -24.86
N ASP A 220 8.93 -5.66 -24.93
CA ASP A 220 8.75 -6.61 -23.82
C ASP A 220 9.76 -6.34 -22.69
N GLN A 221 11.00 -5.93 -22.99
CA GLN A 221 11.98 -5.45 -22.00
C GLN A 221 11.58 -4.10 -21.38
N LYS A 222 10.98 -3.17 -22.15
CA LYS A 222 10.47 -1.88 -21.65
C LYS A 222 9.11 -1.99 -20.94
N ALA A 223 8.25 -2.93 -21.35
CA ALA A 223 6.97 -3.21 -20.69
C ALA A 223 7.17 -3.87 -19.31
N LYS A 224 8.23 -4.68 -19.17
CA LYS A 224 8.66 -5.23 -17.86
C LYS A 224 9.26 -4.18 -16.92
N SER A 225 9.69 -3.02 -17.42
CA SER A 225 10.37 -2.01 -16.59
C SER A 225 9.58 -0.74 -16.28
N GLN A 226 8.42 -0.45 -16.90
CA GLN A 226 7.74 0.84 -16.68
C GLN A 226 6.20 0.89 -16.76
N TRP A 227 5.45 -0.21 -16.61
CA TRP A 227 3.97 -0.14 -16.60
C TRP A 227 3.35 -0.86 -15.40
N SER A 228 3.41 -0.19 -14.25
CA SER A 228 2.59 -0.46 -13.07
C SER A 228 1.15 0.02 -13.29
N PHE A 229 0.24 -0.88 -13.67
CA PHE A 229 -1.20 -0.67 -13.47
C PHE A 229 -1.60 -1.12 -12.07
N GLY A 230 -1.16 -0.33 -11.11
CA GLY A 230 -1.60 -0.23 -9.72
C GLY A 230 -1.26 1.20 -9.31
N PHE A 231 -2.22 1.98 -8.82
CA PHE A 231 -2.10 3.44 -8.68
C PHE A 231 -1.05 3.86 -7.62
N ALA A 232 0.24 3.77 -7.93
CA ALA A 232 1.31 4.37 -7.13
C ALA A 232 1.30 5.89 -7.33
N ARG A 233 1.07 6.66 -6.27
CA ARG A 233 1.28 8.12 -6.27
C ARG A 233 2.58 8.43 -5.55
N LYS A 234 3.58 8.91 -6.29
CA LYS A 234 4.81 9.48 -5.73
C LYS A 234 4.55 10.92 -5.25
N SER A 235 4.98 11.24 -4.04
CA SER A 235 4.90 12.57 -3.43
C SER A 235 6.00 12.72 -2.37
N TRP A 236 6.35 13.93 -1.96
CA TRP A 236 7.28 14.13 -0.85
C TRP A 236 6.50 14.32 0.45
N ALA A 237 6.84 13.55 1.49
CA ALA A 237 6.26 13.73 2.83
C ALA A 237 6.93 14.87 3.59
N ASN A 238 8.24 15.05 3.39
CA ASN A 238 9.06 16.21 3.77
C ASN A 238 10.34 16.22 2.90
N ASP A 239 11.36 17.00 3.25
CA ASP A 239 12.62 17.11 2.48
C ASP A 239 13.51 15.86 2.53
N ARG A 240 13.12 14.83 3.30
CA ARG A 240 13.87 13.56 3.49
C ARG A 240 13.13 12.36 2.92
N TRP A 241 11.81 12.31 3.04
CA TRP A 241 11.02 11.12 2.72
C TRP A 241 10.25 11.27 1.40
N GLU A 242 10.63 10.50 0.39
CA GLU A 242 9.82 10.27 -0.81
C GLU A 242 8.76 9.21 -0.49
N ARG A 243 7.49 9.46 -0.82
CA ARG A 243 6.35 8.62 -0.45
C ARG A 243 5.68 8.04 -1.68
N CYS A 244 5.43 6.73 -1.66
CA CYS A 244 4.63 5.98 -2.62
C CYS A 244 3.41 5.35 -1.95
N ASP A 245 2.21 5.58 -2.49
CA ASP A 245 0.96 5.04 -1.95
C ASP A 245 0.37 3.91 -2.81
N TYR A 246 -0.02 2.80 -2.19
CA TYR A 246 -0.63 1.62 -2.81
C TYR A 246 -1.96 1.29 -2.13
N SER A 247 -3.00 1.04 -2.92
CA SER A 247 -4.31 0.63 -2.38
C SER A 247 -4.31 -0.86 -2.05
N VAL A 248 -4.70 -1.21 -0.82
CA VAL A 248 -4.97 -2.58 -0.37
C VAL A 248 -6.48 -2.76 -0.10
N ASN A 249 -6.92 -4.01 -0.03
CA ASN A 249 -8.29 -4.32 0.36
C ASN A 249 -8.48 -4.07 1.88
N LEU A 250 -9.66 -3.55 2.27
CA LEU A 250 -9.94 -3.17 3.67
C LEU A 250 -9.97 -4.38 4.62
N GLY A 251 -9.26 -4.29 5.74
CA GLY A 251 -9.27 -5.23 6.87
C GLY A 251 -8.18 -4.87 7.89
N ASP A 252 -8.15 -5.50 9.08
CA ASP A 252 -7.12 -5.31 10.10
C ASP A 252 -5.92 -6.26 9.90
N LEU A 253 -4.80 -5.77 9.37
CA LEU A 253 -3.88 -6.63 8.63
C LEU A 253 -2.44 -6.37 8.98
N SER A 254 -1.77 -7.37 9.53
CA SER A 254 -0.33 -7.38 9.75
C SER A 254 0.44 -7.06 8.46
N LEU A 255 1.61 -6.44 8.59
CA LEU A 255 2.55 -6.13 7.51
C LEU A 255 3.88 -6.83 7.80
N VAL A 256 4.50 -7.41 6.76
CA VAL A 256 5.84 -8.01 6.83
C VAL A 256 6.67 -7.55 5.62
N SER A 257 7.98 -7.53 5.77
CA SER A 257 8.96 -7.32 4.69
C SER A 257 9.91 -8.51 4.62
N ALA A 258 10.20 -8.98 3.41
CA ALA A 258 11.17 -10.04 3.11
C ALA A 258 11.40 -10.10 1.60
N ASP A 259 12.50 -10.66 1.12
CA ASP A 259 12.71 -10.96 -0.30
C ASP A 259 11.99 -12.28 -0.64
N PHE A 260 10.72 -12.21 -1.08
CA PHE A 260 9.88 -13.40 -1.26
C PHE A 260 10.16 -14.15 -2.55
N ASN A 261 10.86 -13.56 -3.51
CA ASN A 261 11.19 -14.18 -4.79
C ASN A 261 12.70 -14.40 -5.01
N GLN A 262 13.52 -14.07 -4.01
CA GLN A 262 14.99 -14.10 -4.05
C GLN A 262 15.59 -13.28 -5.20
N ASP A 263 14.96 -12.15 -5.55
CA ASP A 263 15.50 -11.26 -6.59
C ASP A 263 16.51 -10.23 -6.05
N GLY A 264 16.72 -10.20 -4.73
CA GLY A 264 17.60 -9.31 -4.02
C GLY A 264 16.93 -8.00 -3.58
N SER A 265 15.66 -7.79 -3.91
CA SER A 265 14.88 -6.63 -3.48
C SER A 265 13.93 -7.02 -2.35
N ILE A 266 13.82 -6.19 -1.32
CA ILE A 266 12.87 -6.47 -0.23
C ILE A 266 11.43 -6.23 -0.71
N ASP A 267 10.58 -7.24 -0.60
CA ASP A 267 9.15 -7.20 -0.91
C ASP A 267 8.30 -6.87 0.32
N LEU A 268 6.98 -6.67 0.11
CA LEU A 268 6.02 -6.43 1.18
C LEU A 268 4.87 -7.43 1.14
N GLY A 269 4.49 -7.96 2.30
CA GLY A 269 3.35 -8.87 2.46
C GLY A 269 2.33 -8.35 3.47
N CYS A 270 1.04 -8.44 3.16
CA CYS A 270 -0.02 -8.15 4.13
C CYS A 270 -1.18 -9.14 4.00
N VAL A 271 -1.82 -9.47 5.13
CA VAL A 271 -3.05 -10.29 5.11
C VAL A 271 -4.25 -9.45 4.66
N ASN A 272 -5.39 -10.04 4.32
CA ASN A 272 -6.69 -9.38 4.05
C ASN A 272 -7.86 -10.09 4.76
N ASN A 273 -8.02 -9.90 6.07
CA ASN A 273 -8.97 -10.51 7.00
C ASN A 273 -10.42 -10.47 6.49
N GLY A 274 -10.89 -9.33 5.96
CA GLY A 274 -12.24 -9.20 5.41
C GLY A 274 -12.52 -10.12 4.21
N TYR A 275 -11.47 -10.52 3.49
CA TYR A 275 -11.53 -11.31 2.26
C TYR A 275 -10.87 -12.70 2.39
N GLY A 276 -10.14 -12.95 3.48
CA GLY A 276 -9.39 -14.18 3.72
C GLY A 276 -8.26 -14.41 2.71
N THR A 277 -7.58 -13.36 2.24
CA THR A 277 -6.45 -13.48 1.29
C THR A 277 -5.15 -12.96 1.88
N ILE A 278 -4.03 -13.23 1.22
CA ILE A 278 -2.73 -12.59 1.49
C ILE A 278 -2.34 -11.83 0.22
N SER A 279 -1.92 -10.57 0.36
CA SER A 279 -1.39 -9.73 -0.73
C SER A 279 0.11 -9.65 -0.62
N ILE A 280 0.81 -9.97 -1.71
CA ILE A 280 2.25 -9.88 -1.82
C ILE A 280 2.58 -8.84 -2.88
N PHE A 281 3.25 -7.78 -2.46
CA PHE A 281 3.73 -6.70 -3.30
C PHE A 281 5.19 -6.98 -3.63
N LEU A 282 5.43 -7.50 -4.83
CA LEU A 282 6.78 -7.73 -5.32
C LEU A 282 7.41 -6.39 -5.72
N ASN A 283 8.59 -6.12 -5.19
CA ASN A 283 9.38 -4.92 -5.44
C ASN A 283 10.08 -5.03 -6.79
N SER A 284 10.28 -3.90 -7.46
CA SER A 284 11.05 -3.83 -8.71
C SER A 284 12.51 -3.43 -8.48
N GLY A 285 12.94 -3.37 -7.21
CA GLY A 285 14.29 -2.99 -6.79
C GLY A 285 14.57 -1.48 -6.78
N ASN A 286 13.54 -0.65 -6.85
CA ASN A 286 13.67 0.82 -6.88
C ASN A 286 12.57 1.53 -6.05
N GLY A 287 12.04 0.82 -5.04
CA GLY A 287 10.96 1.30 -4.17
C GLY A 287 9.58 1.32 -4.84
N VAL A 288 9.47 0.78 -6.06
CA VAL A 288 8.21 0.65 -6.79
C VAL A 288 7.74 -0.80 -6.76
N PHE A 289 6.54 -1.00 -6.21
CA PHE A 289 5.92 -2.30 -6.06
C PHE A 289 4.92 -2.59 -7.18
N ASN A 290 4.93 -3.83 -7.66
CA ASN A 290 3.99 -4.34 -8.64
C ASN A 290 2.58 -4.48 -8.04
N PRO A 291 1.52 -4.55 -8.89
CA PRO A 291 0.19 -4.94 -8.42
C PRO A 291 0.28 -6.25 -7.62
N PRO A 292 -0.39 -6.35 -6.45
CA PRO A 292 -0.12 -7.44 -5.54
C PRO A 292 -0.59 -8.78 -6.10
N VAL A 293 0.26 -9.79 -5.97
CA VAL A 293 -0.13 -11.19 -6.15
C VAL A 293 -1.03 -11.57 -4.97
N GLN A 294 -2.19 -12.14 -5.27
CA GLN A 294 -3.15 -12.58 -4.26
C GLN A 294 -3.00 -14.08 -4.06
N SER A 295 -2.71 -14.49 -2.83
CA SER A 295 -2.70 -15.90 -2.42
C SER A 295 -3.91 -16.23 -1.56
N GLU A 296 -4.30 -17.51 -1.56
CA GLU A 296 -5.28 -18.02 -0.60
C GLU A 296 -4.75 -17.78 0.82
N GLY A 297 -5.58 -17.16 1.65
CA GLY A 297 -5.29 -16.95 3.07
C GLY A 297 -6.35 -17.61 3.93
N LEU A 298 -6.48 -17.12 5.17
CA LEU A 298 -7.53 -17.55 6.08
C LEU A 298 -8.35 -16.37 6.56
N LEU A 299 -9.66 -16.58 6.70
CA LEU A 299 -10.55 -15.65 7.39
C LEU A 299 -10.08 -15.47 8.84
N GLY A 300 -10.21 -14.24 9.36
CA GLY A 300 -9.80 -13.94 10.72
C GLY A 300 -8.29 -13.86 10.93
N ALA A 301 -7.51 -13.68 9.87
CA ALA A 301 -6.08 -13.38 9.96
C ALA A 301 -5.83 -12.14 10.86
N GLU A 302 -5.01 -12.30 11.90
CA GLU A 302 -4.70 -11.20 12.84
C GLU A 302 -3.22 -10.79 12.76
N ILE A 303 -2.29 -11.76 12.75
CA ILE A 303 -0.85 -11.49 12.83
C ILE A 303 -0.09 -12.40 11.84
N LEU A 304 0.88 -11.81 11.15
CA LEU A 304 1.73 -12.46 10.16
C LEU A 304 3.20 -12.28 10.56
N ALA A 305 4.00 -13.32 10.41
CA ALA A 305 5.46 -13.25 10.39
C ALA A 305 6.01 -14.00 9.18
N ALA A 306 7.22 -13.63 8.76
CA ALA A 306 7.90 -14.19 7.61
C ALA A 306 9.32 -14.63 7.99
N THR A 307 9.70 -15.83 7.58
CA THR A 307 11.08 -16.36 7.61
C THR A 307 11.11 -17.65 6.79
N ASP A 308 12.28 -18.10 6.37
CA ASP A 308 12.45 -19.43 5.77
C ASP A 308 12.18 -20.52 6.82
N MET A 309 11.05 -21.23 6.71
CA MET A 309 10.61 -22.23 7.70
C MET A 309 10.96 -23.66 7.28
N ASP A 310 11.27 -23.90 6.00
CA ASP A 310 11.62 -25.22 5.47
C ASP A 310 13.05 -25.33 4.92
N GLN A 311 13.84 -24.27 5.09
CA GLN A 311 15.24 -24.15 4.68
C GLN A 311 15.45 -24.25 3.15
N ASP A 312 14.48 -23.80 2.36
CA ASP A 312 14.58 -23.75 0.90
C ASP A 312 15.10 -22.39 0.37
N HIS A 313 15.40 -21.47 1.29
CA HIS A 313 15.86 -20.10 1.12
C HIS A 313 14.77 -19.10 0.70
N TYR A 314 13.53 -19.51 0.45
CA TYR A 314 12.41 -18.61 0.21
C TYR A 314 11.70 -18.32 1.53
N PRO A 315 11.54 -17.05 1.94
CA PRO A 315 10.82 -16.73 3.17
C PRO A 315 9.37 -17.21 3.09
N ASP A 316 9.00 -18.10 4.01
CA ASP A 316 7.65 -18.60 4.23
C ASP A 316 6.85 -17.65 5.12
N LEU A 317 5.55 -17.93 5.29
CA LEU A 317 4.67 -17.15 6.15
C LEU A 317 4.06 -18.01 7.26
N VAL A 318 4.07 -17.49 8.49
CA VAL A 318 3.31 -18.05 9.60
C VAL A 318 2.22 -17.06 10.00
N LEU A 319 0.98 -17.55 9.98
CA LEU A 319 -0.23 -16.78 10.24
C LEU A 319 -0.89 -17.26 11.53
N ALA A 320 -1.09 -16.33 12.47
CA ALA A 320 -2.02 -16.52 13.57
C ALA A 320 -3.40 -15.97 13.16
N ASN A 321 -4.40 -16.85 13.09
CA ASN A 321 -5.76 -16.47 12.71
C ASN A 321 -6.79 -16.91 13.75
N ARG A 322 -7.87 -16.13 13.86
CA ARG A 322 -8.96 -16.33 14.79
C ARG A 322 -10.31 -16.30 14.07
N ILE A 323 -10.98 -17.45 14.06
CA ILE A 323 -12.34 -17.59 13.53
C ILE A 323 -13.28 -17.84 14.70
N MET A 324 -14.07 -16.83 15.04
CA MET A 324 -14.95 -16.83 16.23
C MET A 324 -14.16 -17.09 17.52
N TYR A 325 -14.26 -18.30 18.08
CA TYR A 325 -13.58 -18.75 19.30
C TYR A 325 -12.45 -19.76 19.02
N LYS A 326 -12.20 -20.09 17.75
CA LYS A 326 -11.11 -21.01 17.36
C LYS A 326 -9.93 -20.22 16.83
N GLN A 327 -8.74 -20.62 17.25
CA GLN A 327 -7.48 -20.01 16.81
C GLN A 327 -6.58 -21.07 16.22
N PHE A 328 -5.87 -20.67 15.17
CA PHE A 328 -4.95 -21.53 14.48
C PHE A 328 -3.66 -20.78 14.20
N LEU A 329 -2.58 -21.55 14.23
CA LEU A 329 -1.30 -21.18 13.68
C LEU A 329 -1.15 -21.94 12.38
N THR A 330 -1.01 -21.20 11.28
CA THR A 330 -1.02 -21.76 9.92
C THR A 330 0.25 -21.35 9.21
N THR A 331 1.00 -22.33 8.74
CA THR A 331 2.21 -22.12 7.94
C THR A 331 1.86 -22.17 6.46
N PHE A 332 2.42 -21.25 5.69
CA PHE A 332 2.32 -21.17 4.25
C PHE A 332 3.72 -21.20 3.67
N HIS A 333 3.98 -22.21 2.85
CA HIS A 333 5.19 -22.32 2.06
C HIS A 333 5.18 -21.35 0.90
N ASN A 334 6.31 -20.71 0.62
CA ASN A 334 6.50 -19.81 -0.49
C ASN A 334 6.89 -20.57 -1.76
N ASN A 335 6.13 -20.41 -2.84
CA ASN A 335 6.42 -21.08 -4.10
C ASN A 335 7.52 -20.38 -4.94
N GLY A 336 8.10 -19.29 -4.44
CA GLY A 336 9.18 -18.52 -5.05
C GLY A 336 8.74 -17.54 -6.15
N ASP A 337 7.44 -17.43 -6.42
CA ASP A 337 6.86 -16.50 -7.40
C ASP A 337 5.92 -15.46 -6.76
N GLY A 338 6.01 -15.31 -5.43
CA GLY A 338 5.10 -14.48 -4.63
C GLY A 338 3.74 -15.15 -4.35
N THR A 339 3.55 -16.41 -4.74
CA THR A 339 2.39 -17.22 -4.33
C THR A 339 2.73 -18.14 -3.16
N PHE A 340 1.72 -18.41 -2.33
CA PHE A 340 1.88 -19.16 -1.08
C PHE A 340 0.94 -20.37 -1.01
N THR A 341 1.48 -21.50 -0.57
CA THR A 341 0.74 -22.77 -0.38
C THR A 341 0.64 -23.10 1.09
N GLN A 342 -0.58 -23.25 1.63
CA GLN A 342 -0.75 -23.69 3.01
C GLN A 342 -0.18 -25.11 3.22
N THR A 343 0.76 -25.26 4.15
CA THR A 343 1.41 -26.55 4.47
C THR A 343 0.92 -27.15 5.79
N SER A 344 0.69 -26.31 6.80
CA SER A 344 0.28 -26.75 8.13
C SER A 344 -0.78 -25.83 8.72
N SER A 345 -1.67 -26.37 9.56
CA SER A 345 -2.58 -25.59 10.38
C SER A 345 -2.88 -26.34 11.68
N ILE A 346 -2.39 -25.78 12.79
CA ILE A 346 -2.54 -26.37 14.12
C ILE A 346 -3.38 -25.45 15.01
N PRO A 347 -4.21 -26.01 15.91
CA PRO A 347 -4.96 -25.18 16.85
C PRO A 347 -4.03 -24.56 17.91
N ILE A 348 -4.21 -23.28 18.22
CA ILE A 348 -3.52 -22.63 19.33
C ILE A 348 -4.22 -23.02 20.64
N ASN A 349 -3.50 -23.71 21.52
CA ASN A 349 -3.87 -24.07 22.91
C ASN A 349 -5.35 -24.45 23.13
N ARG A 350 -5.76 -25.64 22.65
CA ARG A 350 -7.07 -26.23 23.01
C ARG A 350 -7.07 -26.71 24.46
N THR A 351 -7.74 -25.99 25.35
CA THR A 351 -8.10 -26.57 26.66
C THR A 351 -9.59 -26.58 26.99
N GLU A 352 -10.47 -25.89 26.26
CA GLU A 352 -11.94 -26.13 26.20
C GLU A 352 -12.62 -25.09 25.27
N GLU A 353 -13.82 -25.35 24.75
CA GLU A 353 -14.53 -24.50 23.75
C GLU A 353 -14.90 -23.07 24.21
N THR A 354 -14.62 -22.70 25.47
CA THR A 354 -15.02 -21.43 26.10
C THR A 354 -13.86 -20.49 26.39
N GLN A 355 -12.61 -20.87 26.08
CA GLN A 355 -11.43 -20.10 26.45
C GLN A 355 -11.04 -19.11 25.33
N ILE A 356 -10.82 -17.86 25.71
CA ILE A 356 -10.50 -16.78 24.76
C ILE A 356 -9.02 -16.50 24.86
N ASN A 357 -8.27 -16.97 23.87
CA ASN A 357 -6.92 -16.51 23.62
C ASN A 357 -6.95 -15.37 22.58
N PHE A 358 -6.04 -14.40 22.61
CA PHE A 358 -5.89 -13.44 21.50
C PHE A 358 -4.40 -13.38 21.17
N PRO A 359 -3.96 -13.90 20.01
CA PRO A 359 -2.57 -13.69 19.59
C PRO A 359 -2.33 -12.19 19.51
N ALA A 360 -1.31 -11.72 20.22
CA ALA A 360 -0.97 -10.31 20.30
C ALA A 360 0.31 -9.99 19.54
N SER A 361 1.24 -10.95 19.49
CA SER A 361 2.48 -10.86 18.71
C SER A 361 3.03 -12.26 18.44
N ILE A 362 3.79 -12.40 17.35
CA ILE A 362 4.52 -13.61 16.96
C ILE A 362 5.93 -13.18 16.50
N GLN A 363 6.95 -13.95 16.86
CA GLN A 363 8.25 -13.92 16.20
C GLN A 363 8.70 -15.31 15.82
N LEU A 364 9.46 -15.39 14.73
CA LEU A 364 9.99 -16.62 14.18
C LEU A 364 11.51 -16.59 14.28
N LYS A 365 12.09 -17.41 15.16
CA LYS A 365 13.54 -17.52 15.37
C LYS A 365 13.87 -18.92 15.87
N ASP A 366 15.06 -19.39 15.57
CA ASP A 366 15.59 -20.65 16.10
C ASP A 366 15.75 -20.54 17.64
N MET A 367 14.95 -21.29 18.39
CA MET A 367 14.92 -21.24 19.86
C MET A 367 15.63 -22.43 20.50
N ASP A 368 15.90 -23.49 19.75
CA ASP A 368 16.50 -24.72 20.26
C ASP A 368 17.93 -24.99 19.76
N GLY A 369 18.40 -24.15 18.82
CA GLY A 369 19.74 -24.16 18.25
C GLY A 369 19.94 -25.18 17.14
N ASP A 370 18.86 -25.72 16.56
CA ASP A 370 18.93 -26.74 15.51
C ASP A 370 19.07 -26.18 14.09
N GLY A 371 18.91 -24.86 13.94
CA GLY A 371 19.05 -24.11 12.70
C GLY A 371 17.76 -23.90 11.92
N ASP A 372 16.61 -24.43 12.36
CA ASP A 372 15.30 -24.06 11.82
C ASP A 372 14.57 -23.04 12.71
N ALA A 373 13.69 -22.23 12.12
CA ALA A 373 13.02 -21.17 12.87
C ALA A 373 11.79 -21.72 13.61
N ASP A 374 11.71 -21.45 14.91
CA ASP A 374 10.57 -21.75 15.78
C ASP A 374 9.63 -20.56 15.92
N ALA A 375 8.40 -20.79 16.37
CA ALA A 375 7.43 -19.73 16.60
C ALA A 375 7.20 -19.44 18.08
N VAL A 376 7.46 -18.19 18.50
CA VAL A 376 7.12 -17.68 19.84
C VAL A 376 5.91 -16.77 19.73
N ILE A 377 4.83 -17.10 20.43
CA ILE A 377 3.56 -16.36 20.39
C ILE A 377 3.21 -15.86 21.78
N GLN A 378 3.03 -14.55 21.90
CA GLN A 378 2.39 -13.96 23.06
C GLN A 378 0.88 -13.84 22.82
N HIS A 379 0.09 -14.26 23.79
CA HIS A 379 -1.35 -14.08 23.75
C HIS A 379 -1.98 -13.72 25.09
N GLN A 380 -3.05 -12.94 24.99
CA GLN A 380 -3.94 -12.74 26.12
C GLN A 380 -4.67 -14.05 26.34
N SER A 381 -4.59 -14.64 27.53
CA SER A 381 -5.21 -15.94 27.82
C SER A 381 -6.30 -15.87 28.87
N SER A 382 -7.18 -16.87 28.87
CA SER A 382 -8.01 -17.21 30.03
C SER A 382 -7.62 -18.56 30.63
N ILE A 383 -6.54 -19.17 30.14
CA ILE A 383 -6.04 -20.47 30.57
C ILE A 383 -5.56 -20.35 32.02
N LYS A 384 -5.87 -21.37 32.80
CA LYS A 384 -5.34 -21.50 34.16
C LYS A 384 -3.98 -22.19 34.11
N ASP A 385 -3.07 -21.76 34.97
CA ASP A 385 -1.82 -22.48 35.18
C ASP A 385 -2.06 -23.88 35.80
N PRO A 386 -1.03 -24.74 35.92
CA PRO A 386 -1.15 -26.05 36.55
C PRO A 386 -1.72 -26.01 37.99
N GLU A 387 -1.57 -24.89 38.70
CA GLU A 387 -2.12 -24.64 40.04
C GLU A 387 -3.59 -24.16 40.03
N GLY A 388 -4.18 -23.92 38.86
CA GLY A 388 -5.58 -23.51 38.69
C GLY A 388 -5.84 -22.00 38.82
N ARG A 389 -4.81 -21.17 38.86
CA ARG A 389 -4.89 -19.71 38.88
C ARG A 389 -5.15 -19.19 37.46
N PRO A 390 -6.04 -18.20 37.25
CA PRO A 390 -6.25 -17.62 35.92
C PRO A 390 -5.07 -16.74 35.50
N HIS A 391 -4.54 -16.96 34.30
CA HIS A 391 -3.50 -16.10 33.71
C HIS A 391 -4.05 -15.34 32.52
N THR A 392 -3.67 -14.08 32.42
CA THR A 392 -4.07 -13.18 31.33
C THR A 392 -2.97 -12.99 30.30
N ASN A 393 -1.75 -13.44 30.60
CA ASN A 393 -0.60 -13.37 29.71
C ASN A 393 0.05 -14.76 29.62
N LEU A 394 0.11 -15.30 28.41
CA LEU A 394 0.69 -16.61 28.10
C LEU A 394 1.63 -16.47 26.90
N VAL A 395 2.83 -17.01 27.05
CA VAL A 395 3.78 -17.19 25.96
C VAL A 395 3.77 -18.66 25.58
N SER A 396 3.60 -18.95 24.29
CA SER A 396 3.71 -20.31 23.75
C SER A 396 4.85 -20.38 22.77
N VAL A 397 5.69 -21.40 22.94
CA VAL A 397 6.79 -21.73 22.05
C VAL A 397 6.40 -22.97 21.26
N TYR A 398 6.46 -22.84 19.93
CA TYR A 398 6.18 -23.90 18.98
C TYR A 398 7.47 -24.27 18.26
N GLU A 399 7.93 -25.50 18.47
CA GLU A 399 9.08 -26.09 17.80
C GLU A 399 8.71 -26.39 16.35
N ASN A 400 9.59 -26.03 15.40
CA ASN A 400 9.50 -26.47 14.03
C ASN A 400 10.14 -27.86 13.92
N GLN A 401 9.32 -28.87 13.63
CA GLN A 401 9.79 -30.25 13.56
C GLN A 401 10.35 -30.60 12.16
N GLY A 402 10.84 -29.58 11.45
CA GLY A 402 11.25 -29.60 10.06
C GLY A 402 10.14 -29.29 9.04
N GLY A 403 10.51 -28.57 7.97
CA GLY A 403 9.64 -28.29 6.83
C GLY A 403 8.45 -27.38 7.15
N GLY A 404 8.59 -26.51 8.15
CA GLY A 404 7.53 -25.62 8.65
C GLY A 404 6.43 -26.29 9.49
N HIS A 405 6.66 -27.53 9.95
CA HIS A 405 5.71 -28.28 10.77
C HIS A 405 5.82 -27.91 12.24
N LEU A 406 5.13 -26.83 12.61
CA LEU A 406 5.08 -26.37 14.00
C LEU A 406 4.33 -27.34 14.93
N ALA A 407 4.85 -27.53 16.13
CA ALA A 407 4.23 -28.26 17.23
C ALA A 407 4.43 -27.53 18.55
N LEU A 408 3.41 -27.51 19.42
CA LEU A 408 3.53 -26.83 20.72
C LEU A 408 4.57 -27.56 21.59
N ALA A 409 5.68 -26.88 21.87
CA ALA A 409 6.73 -27.38 22.75
C ALA A 409 6.45 -26.99 24.21
N GLN A 410 6.21 -25.70 24.47
CA GLN A 410 6.05 -25.20 25.84
C GLN A 410 5.06 -24.05 25.96
N ASN A 411 4.41 -23.98 27.12
CA ASN A 411 3.58 -22.88 27.58
C ASN A 411 4.22 -22.25 28.82
N ILE A 412 4.47 -20.95 28.77
CA ILE A 412 5.12 -20.18 29.83
C ILE A 412 4.15 -19.10 30.33
N PHE A 413 3.72 -19.25 31.59
CA PHE A 413 2.66 -18.44 32.16
C PHE A 413 3.20 -17.15 32.78
N GLY A 414 2.81 -16.00 32.22
CA GLY A 414 3.44 -14.72 32.54
C GLY A 414 2.87 -13.95 33.71
N GLY A 415 1.55 -14.06 33.98
CA GLY A 415 0.95 -13.35 35.11
C GLY A 415 -0.57 -13.25 35.06
N THR A 416 -1.13 -12.64 36.11
CA THR A 416 -2.59 -12.49 36.34
C THR A 416 -3.11 -11.08 36.04
N ALA A 417 -2.39 -10.27 35.25
CA ALA A 417 -2.70 -8.85 35.06
C ALA A 417 -4.09 -8.63 34.42
N GLU A 418 -5.00 -7.97 35.12
CA GLU A 418 -6.42 -7.84 34.71
C GLU A 418 -6.65 -6.99 33.44
N GLN A 419 -5.64 -6.27 32.94
CA GLN A 419 -5.71 -5.47 31.70
C GLN A 419 -4.37 -5.51 30.96
N VAL A 420 -4.32 -6.21 29.83
CA VAL A 420 -3.20 -6.17 28.87
C VAL A 420 -3.74 -5.53 27.59
N SER A 421 -3.38 -4.28 27.35
CA SER A 421 -3.67 -3.60 26.09
C SER A 421 -2.38 -3.57 25.27
N HIS A 422 -2.35 -4.34 24.18
CA HIS A 422 -1.26 -4.42 23.19
C HIS A 422 0.02 -5.10 23.72
N GLN A 423 0.29 -6.30 23.23
CA GLN A 423 1.44 -7.08 23.66
C GLN A 423 2.38 -7.27 22.47
N CYS A 424 3.64 -6.88 22.68
CA CYS A 424 4.74 -7.07 21.75
C CYS A 424 5.77 -7.94 22.46
N LEU A 425 6.49 -8.76 21.69
CA LEU A 425 7.52 -9.65 22.20
C LEU A 425 8.84 -9.41 21.47
N VAL A 426 9.93 -9.56 22.20
CA VAL A 426 11.31 -9.52 21.72
C VAL A 426 11.90 -10.91 21.94
N VAL A 427 12.59 -11.44 20.94
CA VAL A 427 13.30 -12.71 21.00
C VAL A 427 14.74 -12.47 20.56
N GLU A 428 15.67 -12.39 21.50
CA GLU A 428 17.09 -12.09 21.24
C GLU A 428 17.96 -12.77 22.28
N ASP A 429 19.23 -12.98 21.96
CA ASP A 429 20.24 -13.42 22.93
C ASP A 429 20.58 -12.23 23.86
N LEU A 430 20.21 -12.31 25.14
CA LEU A 430 20.42 -11.22 26.10
C LEU A 430 21.62 -11.46 27.04
N ASP A 431 22.12 -12.69 27.16
CA ASP A 431 23.25 -12.99 28.05
C ASP A 431 24.50 -13.48 27.29
N GLY A 432 24.45 -13.46 25.96
CA GLY A 432 25.56 -13.75 25.07
C GLY A 432 25.91 -15.22 24.97
N ASP A 433 25.00 -16.12 25.35
CA ASP A 433 25.21 -17.56 25.33
C ASP A 433 24.79 -18.25 24.00
N LEU A 434 24.24 -17.47 23.07
CA LEU A 434 23.71 -17.83 21.75
C LEU A 434 22.34 -18.55 21.78
N ASP A 435 21.75 -18.75 22.95
CA ASP A 435 20.39 -19.22 23.09
C ASP A 435 19.46 -18.01 23.22
N ARG A 436 18.44 -17.92 22.36
CA ARG A 436 17.59 -16.72 22.34
C ARG A 436 16.62 -16.70 23.51
N ASP A 437 16.59 -15.57 24.20
CA ASP A 437 15.68 -15.27 25.30
C ASP A 437 14.41 -14.58 24.84
N ILE A 438 13.40 -14.53 25.72
CA ILE A 438 12.11 -13.91 25.41
C ILE A 438 11.84 -12.76 26.40
N VAL A 439 11.53 -11.57 25.87
CA VAL A 439 11.01 -10.44 26.65
C VAL A 439 9.61 -10.12 26.19
N VAL A 440 8.69 -10.01 27.16
CA VAL A 440 7.31 -9.61 26.89
C VAL A 440 6.83 -8.53 27.84
N SER A 441 5.87 -7.73 27.39
CA SER A 441 5.12 -6.87 28.30
C SER A 441 4.11 -7.69 29.12
N ASP A 442 4.21 -7.65 30.45
CA ASP A 442 3.33 -8.41 31.38
C ASP A 442 2.19 -7.57 31.97
N GLY A 443 1.98 -6.36 31.44
CA GLY A 443 0.95 -5.42 31.89
C GLY A 443 1.52 -4.06 32.28
N ASP A 444 0.68 -3.22 32.88
CA ASP A 444 0.85 -1.76 32.96
C ASP A 444 2.24 -1.24 33.42
N VAL A 445 3.07 -1.98 34.18
CA VAL A 445 4.29 -1.45 34.83
C VAL A 445 5.48 -2.43 34.92
N THR A 446 5.47 -3.58 34.23
CA THR A 446 6.57 -4.57 34.29
C THR A 446 6.84 -5.23 32.94
N LEU A 447 8.12 -5.50 32.65
CA LEU A 447 8.52 -6.47 31.65
C LEU A 447 8.71 -7.85 32.30
N MET A 448 8.53 -8.89 31.52
CA MET A 448 8.87 -10.26 31.90
C MET A 448 9.95 -10.77 30.96
N VAL A 449 11.03 -11.25 31.56
CA VAL A 449 12.18 -11.88 30.88
C VAL A 449 12.13 -13.38 31.15
N ILE A 450 12.25 -14.17 30.09
CA ILE A 450 12.28 -15.62 30.11
C ILE A 450 13.61 -16.03 29.47
N GLU A 451 14.55 -16.45 30.31
CA GLU A 451 15.89 -16.89 29.91
C GLU A 451 15.82 -18.33 29.38
N ASN A 452 16.47 -18.57 28.23
CA ASN A 452 16.53 -19.86 27.56
C ASN A 452 17.92 -20.47 27.74
N LEU A 453 18.03 -21.54 28.52
CA LEU A 453 19.32 -22.22 28.78
C LEU A 453 19.72 -23.20 27.66
N GLY A 454 19.16 -23.01 26.47
CA GLY A 454 19.33 -23.86 25.29
C GLY A 454 18.38 -25.05 25.19
N GLY A 455 18.10 -25.46 23.95
CA GLY A 455 17.24 -26.62 23.64
C GLY A 455 15.81 -26.49 24.21
N LEU A 456 15.26 -25.27 24.18
CA LEU A 456 13.94 -24.91 24.75
C LEU A 456 13.84 -25.08 26.28
N ASN A 457 14.96 -25.00 27.01
CA ASN A 457 14.97 -25.15 28.46
C ASN A 457 14.90 -23.78 29.16
N PHE A 458 13.68 -23.30 29.39
CA PHE A 458 13.46 -21.98 29.97
C PHE A 458 13.53 -21.94 31.50
N MET A 459 14.15 -20.89 32.04
CA MET A 459 14.09 -20.54 33.45
C MET A 459 12.72 -20.02 33.87
N GLU A 460 12.49 -19.96 35.19
CA GLU A 460 11.30 -19.31 35.74
C GLU A 460 11.27 -17.82 35.36
N PRO A 461 10.15 -17.30 34.81
CA PRO A 461 10.10 -15.94 34.31
C PRO A 461 10.42 -14.88 35.38
N ARG A 462 11.39 -14.02 35.08
CA ARG A 462 11.79 -12.90 35.95
C ARG A 462 11.02 -11.64 35.57
N ARG A 463 10.46 -10.94 36.55
CA ARG A 463 9.83 -9.63 36.33
C ARG A 463 10.81 -8.49 36.55
N VAL A 464 10.90 -7.61 35.57
CA VAL A 464 11.71 -6.40 35.61
C VAL A 464 10.78 -5.21 35.93
N PRO A 465 11.00 -4.50 37.05
CA PRO A 465 10.26 -3.29 37.38
C PRO A 465 10.47 -2.23 36.31
N ALA A 466 9.40 -1.57 35.92
CA ALA A 466 9.47 -0.58 34.86
C ALA A 466 8.80 0.76 35.26
N PRO A 467 9.42 1.47 36.21
CA PRO A 467 8.85 2.67 36.82
C PRO A 467 8.77 3.83 35.80
N GLY A 468 7.55 4.30 35.53
CA GLY A 468 7.30 5.40 34.60
C GLY A 468 6.84 4.96 33.22
N LEU A 469 6.54 3.68 33.06
CA LEU A 469 5.76 3.22 31.94
C LEU A 469 4.40 2.80 32.47
N GLN A 470 3.37 3.50 31.99
CA GLN A 470 1.98 3.14 32.20
C GLN A 470 1.37 2.89 30.83
N ARG A 471 0.65 1.77 30.67
CA ARG A 471 0.02 1.35 29.41
C ARG A 471 1.01 1.37 28.24
N TYR A 472 1.86 0.35 28.18
CA TYR A 472 2.75 0.15 27.04
C TYR A 472 1.98 -0.19 25.79
N PHE A 473 2.52 0.18 24.64
CA PHE A 473 1.94 -0.16 23.34
C PHE A 473 2.87 -0.99 22.48
N SER A 474 4.18 -0.84 22.64
CA SER A 474 5.19 -1.56 21.85
C SER A 474 6.51 -1.67 22.61
N ILE A 475 7.21 -2.77 22.40
CA ILE A 475 8.62 -2.98 22.78
C ILE A 475 9.40 -3.48 21.56
N ALA A 476 10.70 -3.19 21.50
CA ALA A 476 11.60 -3.63 20.44
C ALA A 476 13.03 -3.84 21.00
N PRO A 477 13.85 -4.70 20.37
CA PRO A 477 15.28 -4.80 20.69
C PRO A 477 16.08 -3.64 20.06
N LEU A 478 17.21 -3.30 20.67
CA LEU A 478 18.26 -2.45 20.08
C LEU A 478 19.59 -2.66 20.81
N ASP A 479 20.72 -2.53 20.14
CA ASP A 479 22.03 -2.33 20.78
C ASP A 479 22.30 -0.83 20.87
N LEU A 480 22.01 -0.19 22.00
CA LEU A 480 21.94 1.26 22.11
C LEU A 480 23.30 1.96 21.91
N GLU A 481 24.38 1.31 22.34
CA GLU A 481 25.75 1.86 22.34
C GLU A 481 26.73 1.14 21.41
N GLY A 482 26.29 0.07 20.73
CA GLY A 482 27.13 -0.71 19.83
C GLY A 482 28.13 -1.60 20.56
N ASP A 483 27.81 -2.03 21.78
CA ASP A 483 28.68 -2.90 22.58
C ASP A 483 28.38 -4.40 22.40
N GLY A 484 27.31 -4.72 21.68
CA GLY A 484 26.86 -6.07 21.36
C GLY A 484 25.81 -6.60 22.33
N ASP A 485 25.51 -5.90 23.42
CA ASP A 485 24.50 -6.31 24.39
C ASP A 485 23.14 -5.77 23.95
N ILE A 486 22.17 -6.67 23.73
CA ILE A 486 20.85 -6.25 23.26
C ILE A 486 20.01 -5.66 24.41
N ASP A 487 19.68 -4.38 24.28
CA ASP A 487 18.76 -3.65 25.14
C ASP A 487 17.30 -3.77 24.68
N VAL A 488 16.39 -3.25 25.51
CA VAL A 488 14.96 -3.18 25.17
C VAL A 488 14.45 -1.75 25.24
N ILE A 489 13.83 -1.27 24.16
CA ILE A 489 13.11 0.01 24.12
C ILE A 489 11.60 -0.23 24.25
N GLY A 490 10.89 0.66 24.95
CA GLY A 490 9.46 0.54 25.19
C GLY A 490 8.71 1.87 25.16
N SER A 491 7.56 1.88 24.48
CA SER A 491 6.67 3.04 24.39
C SER A 491 5.69 3.08 25.57
N SER A 492 5.57 4.22 26.25
CA SER A 492 4.48 4.48 27.21
C SER A 492 3.59 5.58 26.69
N LYS A 493 2.42 5.17 26.18
CA LYS A 493 1.40 6.10 25.69
C LYS A 493 0.88 6.99 26.81
N ALA A 494 0.56 6.44 27.97
CA ALA A 494 -0.07 7.23 29.05
C ALA A 494 0.86 8.32 29.60
N ASN A 495 2.17 8.06 29.63
CA ASN A 495 3.16 9.02 30.11
C ASN A 495 3.78 9.86 28.99
N SER A 496 3.48 9.57 27.72
CA SER A 496 4.06 10.27 26.57
C SER A 496 5.59 10.20 26.57
N THR A 497 6.12 9.01 26.81
CA THR A 497 7.58 8.77 26.90
C THR A 497 7.97 7.47 26.24
N ILE A 498 9.17 7.45 25.67
CA ILE A 498 9.90 6.22 25.33
C ILE A 498 10.93 5.96 26.44
N ASN A 499 11.05 4.71 26.88
CA ASN A 499 11.97 4.31 27.93
C ASN A 499 12.85 3.18 27.41
N ILE A 500 14.10 3.15 27.85
CA ILE A 500 15.06 2.13 27.49
C ILE A 500 15.48 1.37 28.74
N PHE A 501 15.59 0.05 28.59
CA PHE A 501 16.02 -0.89 29.59
C PHE A 501 17.37 -1.42 29.16
N ILE A 502 18.40 -1.01 29.89
CA ILE A 502 19.78 -1.38 29.61
C ILE A 502 20.02 -2.80 30.08
N ASN A 503 20.60 -3.59 29.20
CA ASN A 503 21.12 -4.91 29.49
C ASN A 503 22.54 -4.81 30.03
N ASP A 504 22.90 -5.66 31.00
CA ASP A 504 24.25 -5.66 31.58
C ASP A 504 25.17 -6.73 30.97
N GLY A 505 24.75 -7.31 29.84
CA GLY A 505 25.43 -8.41 29.14
C GLY A 505 25.17 -9.80 29.74
N ASP A 506 24.49 -9.87 30.89
CA ASP A 506 24.10 -11.13 31.56
C ASP A 506 22.55 -11.26 31.61
N GLY A 507 21.86 -10.63 30.65
CA GLY A 507 20.40 -10.61 30.56
C GLY A 507 19.66 -9.76 31.60
N ASN A 508 20.37 -9.00 32.47
CA ASN A 508 19.71 -8.22 33.52
C ASN A 508 19.28 -6.84 33.05
N LEU A 509 18.08 -6.78 32.47
CA LEU A 509 17.44 -5.52 32.09
C LEU A 509 17.11 -4.60 33.28
N ALA A 510 17.47 -3.32 33.16
CA ALA A 510 17.10 -2.26 34.10
C ALA A 510 16.73 -0.96 33.37
N ALA A 511 15.60 -0.35 33.75
CA ALA A 511 15.20 0.94 33.20
C ALA A 511 16.18 2.05 33.63
N ASP A 512 16.74 2.79 32.68
CA ASP A 512 17.58 3.95 32.96
C ASP A 512 16.85 5.26 32.58
N PRO A 513 16.49 6.12 33.58
CA PRO A 513 15.91 7.42 33.31
C PRO A 513 16.79 8.37 32.48
N ALA A 514 18.10 8.13 32.37
CA ALA A 514 19.02 8.94 31.59
C ALA A 514 18.73 8.88 30.08
N PHE A 515 18.23 7.74 29.59
CA PHE A 515 17.92 7.50 28.17
C PHE A 515 16.44 7.71 27.84
N ARG A 516 15.62 8.14 28.82
CA ARG A 516 14.20 8.41 28.60
C ARG A 516 14.00 9.57 27.63
N VAL A 517 13.14 9.36 26.64
CA VAL A 517 12.77 10.36 25.63
C VAL A 517 11.31 10.77 25.79
N ASN A 518 11.01 12.06 25.62
CA ASN A 518 9.63 12.53 25.55
C ASN A 518 9.09 12.32 24.14
N ALA A 519 7.89 11.76 24.04
CA ALA A 519 7.16 11.55 22.79
C ALA A 519 5.72 12.10 22.94
N ASN A 520 4.85 11.95 21.95
CA ASN A 520 3.46 12.42 22.06
C ASN A 520 2.49 11.25 21.90
N LEU A 521 2.11 10.66 23.04
CA LEU A 521 1.26 9.47 23.10
C LEU A 521 1.73 8.36 22.11
N PRO A 522 2.99 7.91 22.22
CA PRO A 522 3.58 6.96 21.27
C PRO A 522 2.84 5.62 21.29
N GLU A 523 2.59 5.04 20.11
CA GLU A 523 2.00 3.71 19.97
C GLU A 523 3.04 2.67 19.54
N THR A 524 3.35 2.59 18.25
CA THR A 524 4.26 1.61 17.65
C THR A 524 5.70 2.15 17.63
N LEU A 525 6.67 1.23 17.81
CA LEU A 525 8.10 1.48 17.60
C LEU A 525 8.59 0.67 16.40
N LEU A 526 9.45 1.29 15.59
CA LEU A 526 10.26 0.65 14.56
C LEU A 526 11.70 1.07 14.80
N VAL A 527 12.59 0.11 15.02
CA VAL A 527 14.02 0.34 15.31
C VAL A 527 14.81 -0.08 14.07
N ASP A 528 15.67 0.82 13.58
CA ASP A 528 16.60 0.54 12.49
C ASP A 528 17.63 1.68 12.36
N ASP A 529 18.69 1.51 11.57
CA ASP A 529 19.68 2.56 11.29
C ASP A 529 19.18 3.52 10.19
N PHE A 530 18.31 4.45 10.58
CA PHE A 530 17.69 5.36 9.63
C PHE A 530 18.64 6.42 9.08
N ASN A 531 19.77 6.71 9.73
CA ASN A 531 20.70 7.77 9.30
C ASN A 531 22.05 7.25 8.79
N SER A 532 22.21 5.92 8.72
CA SER A 532 23.39 5.20 8.26
C SER A 532 24.65 5.50 9.09
N ASP A 533 24.49 5.77 10.39
CA ASP A 533 25.61 6.00 11.32
C ASP A 533 26.02 4.75 12.12
N SER A 534 25.40 3.60 11.82
CA SER A 534 25.59 2.29 12.46
C SER A 534 25.09 2.19 13.90
N PHE A 535 24.39 3.21 14.41
CA PHE A 535 23.68 3.12 15.69
C PHE A 535 22.17 3.04 15.43
N PRO A 536 21.44 2.23 16.21
CA PRO A 536 20.01 2.09 16.00
C PRO A 536 19.27 3.39 16.34
N ASP A 537 18.53 3.88 15.36
CA ASP A 537 17.54 4.93 15.50
C ASP A 537 16.16 4.30 15.81
N PHE A 538 15.17 5.13 16.12
CA PHE A 538 13.79 4.64 16.16
C PHE A 538 12.76 5.63 15.60
N LEU A 539 11.76 5.06 14.93
CA LEU A 539 10.60 5.76 14.44
C LEU A 539 9.37 5.37 15.26
N THR A 540 8.57 6.35 15.64
CA THR A 540 7.32 6.12 16.38
C THR A 540 6.13 6.82 15.74
N ILE A 541 4.94 6.26 16.00
CA ILE A 541 3.66 6.83 15.59
C ILE A 541 3.09 7.58 16.79
N ASP A 542 3.06 8.91 16.70
CA ASP A 542 2.54 9.79 17.74
C ASP A 542 1.03 10.03 17.55
N PHE A 543 0.25 9.88 18.62
CA PHE A 543 -1.20 10.10 18.61
C PHE A 543 -1.54 11.53 19.08
N SER A 544 -2.43 12.23 18.35
CA SER A 544 -2.97 13.52 18.79
C SER A 544 -4.46 13.41 19.14
N PRO A 545 -4.86 13.56 20.42
CA PRO A 545 -6.24 13.37 20.87
C PRO A 545 -7.16 14.58 20.60
N LEU A 546 -6.66 15.64 19.95
CA LEU A 546 -7.44 16.87 19.76
C LEU A 546 -8.47 16.68 18.64
N PHE A 547 -9.74 16.53 19.05
CA PHE A 547 -11.00 16.45 18.27
C PHE A 547 -11.21 17.50 17.16
N LEU A 548 -10.28 18.43 16.93
CA LEU A 548 -10.38 19.45 15.90
C LEU A 548 -9.56 19.14 14.64
N ARG A 549 -8.55 18.25 14.70
CA ARG A 549 -7.85 17.57 13.57
C ARG A 549 -7.02 16.41 14.15
N PRO A 550 -7.43 15.13 14.08
CA PRO A 550 -6.53 14.03 14.40
C PRO A 550 -5.40 14.06 13.37
N LYS A 551 -4.19 14.39 13.82
CA LYS A 551 -2.98 14.23 13.02
C LYS A 551 -2.13 13.20 13.74
N GLY A 552 -2.22 11.94 13.32
CA GLY A 552 -1.17 10.96 13.59
C GLY A 552 0.04 11.33 12.74
N GLY A 553 1.22 11.39 13.34
CA GLY A 553 2.47 11.73 12.67
C GLY A 553 3.52 10.68 12.94
N PHE A 554 4.47 10.56 12.02
CA PHE A 554 5.70 9.82 12.27
C PHE A 554 6.71 10.77 12.91
N ASN A 555 7.39 10.26 13.92
CA ASN A 555 8.43 10.98 14.61
C ASN A 555 9.68 10.10 14.67
N LEU A 556 10.74 10.57 14.05
CA LEU A 556 12.02 9.88 14.00
C LEU A 556 12.96 10.47 15.05
N PHE A 557 13.57 9.56 15.80
CA PHE A 557 14.55 9.83 16.84
C PHE A 557 15.87 9.18 16.43
N THR A 558 16.90 10.01 16.28
CA THR A 558 18.24 9.59 15.86
C THR A 558 19.15 9.46 17.07
N ASN A 559 19.87 8.35 17.19
CA ASN A 559 20.83 8.09 18.25
C ASN A 559 22.18 8.76 17.93
N ASP A 560 22.93 9.18 18.95
CA ASP A 560 24.29 9.73 18.78
C ASP A 560 25.39 8.69 19.05
N GLY A 561 25.00 7.43 19.20
CA GLY A 561 25.86 6.30 19.58
C GLY A 561 26.22 6.27 21.07
N ALA A 562 25.71 7.20 21.87
CA ALA A 562 25.83 7.19 23.33
C ALA A 562 24.44 7.14 24.01
N GLY A 563 23.44 6.67 23.28
CA GLY A 563 22.06 6.53 23.71
C GLY A 563 21.28 7.83 23.83
N LYS A 564 21.80 8.96 23.32
CA LYS A 564 21.06 10.23 23.34
C LYS A 564 20.36 10.46 22.02
N PHE A 565 19.04 10.57 22.11
CA PHE A 565 18.20 10.76 20.95
C PHE A 565 17.94 12.22 20.62
N SER A 566 18.04 12.55 19.34
CA SER A 566 17.60 13.82 18.77
C SER A 566 16.44 13.61 17.80
N THR A 567 15.42 14.46 17.88
CA THR A 567 14.19 14.33 17.07
C THR A 567 14.27 15.22 15.83
N THR A 568 13.80 14.70 14.70
CA THR A 568 13.50 15.51 13.51
C THR A 568 12.10 16.11 13.59
N GLU A 569 11.79 17.15 12.82
CA GLU A 569 10.42 17.66 12.74
C GLU A 569 9.45 16.55 12.30
N PRO A 570 8.34 16.31 13.04
CA PRO A 570 7.41 15.25 12.73
C PRO A 570 6.78 15.47 11.36
N PHE A 571 6.64 14.40 10.59
CA PHE A 571 5.97 14.44 9.29
C PHE A 571 4.69 13.63 9.32
N TYR A 572 3.72 14.06 8.51
CA TYR A 572 2.35 13.58 8.58
C TYR A 572 1.99 12.76 7.37
N THR A 573 1.11 11.79 7.60
CA THR A 573 0.41 11.07 6.55
C THR A 573 -0.53 12.01 5.77
N ALA A 574 -0.76 11.72 4.49
CA ALA A 574 -1.55 12.56 3.59
C ALA A 574 -3.07 12.51 3.84
N SER A 575 -3.57 11.45 4.50
CA SER A 575 -4.99 11.34 4.87
C SER A 575 -5.26 12.07 6.19
N HIS A 576 -6.45 12.64 6.32
CA HIS A 576 -6.85 13.46 7.48
C HIS A 576 -7.22 12.62 8.72
N ASP A 577 -7.03 11.30 8.66
CA ASP A 577 -7.49 10.35 9.69
C ASP A 577 -6.84 8.93 9.66
N PRO A 578 -5.54 8.72 9.32
CA PRO A 578 -4.94 7.40 9.42
C PRO A 578 -4.28 7.21 10.79
N LEU A 579 -4.51 6.04 11.37
CA LEU A 579 -3.66 5.51 12.44
C LEU A 579 -2.91 4.33 11.84
N PRO A 580 -1.76 4.56 11.17
CA PRO A 580 -0.89 3.43 10.85
C PRO A 580 -0.57 2.70 12.15
N ARG A 581 -0.62 1.37 12.11
CA ARG A 581 -0.32 0.53 13.29
C ARG A 581 0.83 -0.43 13.06
N PHE A 582 0.97 -0.88 11.82
CA PHE A 582 2.00 -1.82 11.42
C PHE A 582 3.02 -1.09 10.57
N LEU A 583 4.28 -1.21 10.98
CA LEU A 583 5.44 -0.64 10.32
C LEU A 583 6.42 -1.76 10.06
N VAL A 584 7.12 -1.68 8.94
CA VAL A 584 8.28 -2.50 8.63
C VAL A 584 9.33 -1.62 7.99
N SER A 585 10.60 -1.92 8.24
CA SER A 585 11.74 -1.31 7.57
C SER A 585 12.34 -2.27 6.53
N GLY A 586 13.20 -1.70 5.69
CA GLY A 586 14.00 -2.40 4.70
C GLY A 586 14.59 -1.40 3.73
N ASP A 587 15.66 -1.77 3.03
CA ASP A 587 16.13 -1.03 1.86
C ASP A 587 15.24 -1.42 0.66
N PHE A 588 14.23 -0.60 0.36
CA PHE A 588 13.25 -0.92 -0.68
C PHE A 588 13.70 -0.44 -2.06
N ASP A 589 14.70 0.43 -2.17
CA ASP A 589 15.17 0.91 -3.47
C ASP A 589 16.65 0.66 -3.79
N GLY A 590 17.32 -0.11 -2.92
CA GLY A 590 18.68 -0.59 -3.12
C GLY A 590 19.73 0.49 -2.92
N ASP A 591 19.40 1.62 -2.29
CA ASP A 591 20.31 2.73 -2.07
C ASP A 591 21.12 2.63 -0.76
N SER A 592 20.89 1.55 0.01
CA SER A 592 21.51 1.25 1.31
C SER A 592 21.09 2.17 2.45
N ASP A 593 20.21 3.15 2.21
CA ASP A 593 19.54 3.88 3.27
C ASP A 593 18.31 3.08 3.70
N ILE A 594 18.02 3.05 5.01
CA ILE A 594 16.84 2.31 5.48
C ILE A 594 15.57 3.10 5.19
N ASP A 595 14.64 2.46 4.48
CA ASP A 595 13.28 2.92 4.22
C ASP A 595 12.28 2.35 5.23
N PHE A 596 11.01 2.80 5.15
CA PHE A 596 9.94 2.13 5.87
C PHE A 596 8.60 2.11 5.12
N ALA A 597 7.80 1.09 5.40
CA ALA A 597 6.43 0.98 4.93
C ALA A 597 5.45 1.02 6.11
N ALA A 598 4.32 1.68 5.90
CA ALA A 598 3.27 1.84 6.89
C ALA A 598 1.92 1.44 6.31
N LEU A 599 1.18 0.63 7.06
CA LEU A 599 -0.16 0.19 6.67
C LEU A 599 -1.24 0.88 7.51
N ASP A 600 -2.16 1.56 6.82
CA ASP A 600 -3.32 2.22 7.44
C ASP A 600 -4.53 1.28 7.54
N ARG A 601 -4.92 1.02 8.78
CA ARG A 601 -6.07 0.19 9.16
C ARG A 601 -7.40 0.65 8.54
N TYR A 602 -7.64 1.95 8.43
CA TYR A 602 -8.99 2.46 8.15
C TYR A 602 -9.24 2.73 6.68
N ASN A 603 -8.21 3.17 5.94
CA ASN A 603 -8.35 3.55 4.54
C ASN A 603 -7.85 2.47 3.57
N GLY A 604 -7.25 1.38 4.06
CA GLY A 604 -6.68 0.35 3.20
C GLY A 604 -5.57 0.92 2.32
N LEU A 605 -4.70 1.73 2.92
CA LEU A 605 -3.59 2.37 2.23
C LEU A 605 -2.27 1.83 2.78
N LEU A 606 -1.49 1.20 1.91
CA LEU A 606 -0.09 0.90 2.15
C LEU A 606 0.74 2.07 1.63
N SER A 607 1.52 2.70 2.50
CA SER A 607 2.40 3.82 2.15
C SER A 607 3.85 3.43 2.39
N VAL A 608 4.68 3.50 1.35
CA VAL A 608 6.13 3.31 1.42
C VAL A 608 6.80 4.67 1.46
N TYR A 609 7.79 4.83 2.33
CA TYR A 609 8.57 6.05 2.53
C TYR A 609 10.04 5.71 2.27
N LEU A 610 10.56 6.17 1.14
CA LEU A 610 11.95 6.03 0.74
C LEU A 610 12.77 7.15 1.38
N ASN A 611 13.83 6.77 2.09
CA ASN A 611 14.72 7.65 2.81
C ASN A 611 15.74 8.25 1.85
N ARG A 612 15.83 9.57 1.80
CA ARG A 612 16.81 10.28 0.98
C ARG A 612 17.77 11.01 1.90
N LEU A 613 18.76 10.28 2.46
CA LEU A 613 19.73 10.87 3.40
C LEU A 613 20.59 11.95 2.76
N VAL A 614 20.83 11.82 1.46
CA VAL A 614 21.18 12.96 0.62
C VAL A 614 19.85 13.62 0.21
N PRO A 615 19.52 14.82 0.73
CA PRO A 615 18.38 15.53 0.23
C PRO A 615 18.59 15.71 -1.28
N GLN A 616 17.72 15.10 -2.06
CA GLN A 616 17.45 15.51 -3.42
C GLN A 616 16.09 16.23 -3.42
N PRO A 617 15.88 17.36 -2.69
CA PRO A 617 14.94 18.32 -3.24
C PRO A 617 15.53 18.66 -4.62
N PRO A 618 14.72 18.88 -5.66
CA PRO A 618 15.22 19.02 -7.03
C PRO A 618 16.23 20.17 -7.06
N SER A 619 17.50 19.80 -6.94
CA SER A 619 18.62 20.64 -7.23
C SER A 619 18.50 20.79 -8.72
N ALA A 620 18.06 21.96 -9.18
CA ALA A 620 18.16 22.30 -10.58
C ALA A 620 19.64 22.46 -11.02
N ASP A 621 20.58 22.14 -10.11
CA ASP A 621 22.01 22.00 -10.30
C ASP A 621 22.35 20.49 -10.38
N PHE A 622 22.39 19.98 -11.61
CA PHE A 622 22.64 18.57 -11.93
C PHE A 622 24.14 18.29 -12.15
N ASN A 623 24.96 19.32 -12.27
CA ASN A 623 26.41 19.18 -12.45
C ASN A 623 27.21 19.50 -11.17
N SER A 624 26.52 19.84 -10.07
CA SER A 624 27.08 20.16 -8.76
C SER A 624 28.04 21.35 -8.76
N ASP A 625 27.85 22.33 -9.64
CA ASP A 625 28.67 23.56 -9.71
C ASP A 625 28.13 24.74 -8.88
N GLN A 626 27.06 24.49 -8.12
CA GLN A 626 26.32 25.45 -7.29
C GLN A 626 25.66 26.58 -8.07
N LYS A 627 25.38 26.37 -9.37
CA LYS A 627 24.59 27.26 -10.21
C LYS A 627 23.47 26.47 -10.87
N ILE A 628 22.41 27.21 -11.22
CA ILE A 628 21.33 26.69 -12.06
C ILE A 628 21.50 27.35 -13.42
N ASP A 629 22.07 26.61 -14.36
CA ASP A 629 22.34 27.08 -15.71
C ASP A 629 22.14 26.00 -16.78
N PHE A 630 22.55 26.31 -18.01
CA PHE A 630 22.33 25.42 -19.16
C PHE A 630 23.16 24.12 -19.06
N LEU A 631 24.23 24.11 -18.26
CA LEU A 631 25.09 22.94 -18.09
C LEU A 631 24.38 21.85 -17.28
N ASP A 632 23.46 22.21 -16.38
CA ASP A 632 22.59 21.27 -15.66
C ASP A 632 21.66 20.51 -16.60
N LEU A 633 21.11 21.23 -17.60
CA LEU A 633 20.34 20.66 -18.70
C LEU A 633 21.19 19.71 -19.57
N LEU A 634 22.49 19.97 -19.69
CA LEU A 634 23.42 19.13 -20.43
C LEU A 634 23.74 17.85 -19.66
N GLU A 635 23.85 17.91 -18.34
CA GLU A 635 24.08 16.74 -17.49
C GLU A 635 22.86 15.80 -17.51
N ILE A 636 21.65 16.36 -17.41
CA ILE A 636 20.39 15.62 -17.64
C ILE A 636 20.40 14.91 -19.01
N SER A 637 20.91 15.58 -20.05
CA SER A 637 20.95 14.99 -21.41
C SER A 637 21.95 13.84 -21.56
N LYS A 638 22.98 13.76 -20.70
CA LYS A 638 23.98 12.69 -20.72
C LYS A 638 23.50 11.43 -20.01
N GLU A 639 22.74 11.56 -18.92
CA GLU A 639 22.12 10.41 -18.23
C GLU A 639 21.07 9.70 -19.08
N TRP A 640 20.52 10.39 -20.09
CA TRP A 640 19.49 9.86 -20.99
C TRP A 640 20.05 9.09 -22.20
N GLY A 641 21.34 8.78 -22.22
CA GLY A 641 21.90 7.76 -23.11
C GLY A 641 22.08 8.20 -24.56
N SER A 642 23.35 8.37 -24.92
CA SER A 642 23.90 8.57 -26.25
C SER A 642 23.55 7.47 -27.26
N GLU A 643 22.95 7.85 -28.39
CA GLU A 643 23.31 7.34 -29.72
C GLU A 643 22.78 8.28 -30.81
N VAL A 644 23.47 9.40 -31.04
CA VAL A 644 23.43 10.07 -32.35
C VAL A 644 24.85 10.47 -32.71
N SER A 645 25.52 9.60 -33.47
CA SER A 645 26.65 10.01 -34.30
C SER A 645 26.15 10.20 -35.72
N GLY A 646 26.18 11.43 -36.22
CA GLY A 646 25.85 11.76 -37.60
C GLY A 646 25.51 13.24 -37.78
N PRO A 647 26.01 13.88 -38.85
CA PRO A 647 26.22 15.33 -38.95
C PRO A 647 24.95 16.19 -38.98
#